data_AF-A0A1H9UA12-F1
#
_entry.id   AF-A0A1H9UA12-F1
#
_cell.length_a   1.000
_cell.length_b   1.000
_cell.length_c   1.000
_cell.angle_alpha   90.00
_cell.angle_beta   90.00
_cell.angle_gamma   90.00
#
_symmetry.space_group_name_H-M   'P 1'
#
loop_
_entity.id
_entity.type
_entity.pdbx_description
1 polymer ?
#
loop_
_entity_poly.entity_id
_entity_poly.type
_entity_poly.pdbx_seq_one_letter_code
_entity_poly.pdbx_strand_id
1 'polypeptide(L)'
;MGARKLLLRLPAWFRFTVITLAVFVCGVVASRPATGDNGVPPSADVIAAANAVDAFVAPSATHDPYLNLPSDFAREMGRDPQTITAPDGTLRVVDAGGGCSGPAGDTEWDFSAACRAHDLGYDLLRYADHKGDPLGPQARKALDDRLTTDLHAQCRLNPRGAGQSCHAVAETYALGLKFNSWRQRWGAPGHEPVVAWAFGSAVVVFLLLARLHGRRRESTTANSLPLVLAHAEQDRYATFLRLFSLALLVLGETVATLAHLRGFGTSWLWALQAVPLFFFAGGHANLRSWQAHQGGFGCWVSSRTSWLLRPVLAFVLLWVVLFAALNLMDVEVDAYSRLITHPLWFLGVYLLAVAATPAAAWLHGHFRRTTPFVLVLLTLAVEIARTSTDWKTGGYVNLIVGALLMQQIGFFYADGTLTGLSRRLLAGLGAVTLPALVFFSDYPRSMMVLGVAQVCLALLARGRVTSWLDGWLWHVVDFARRAPMTVYLTYLAGVGALVGLLGLTQAPAWLVFGLVPLILVFHRFERRLVRLQRLPHESHRTRLATAMGVSFGTLGVLGFVVSGFLGDGVLVLLPVDPLQNVIHLLLGWYLIHTARTGSCDTRLPWLLTALACVPPMLALDPAPPVVVLHAVAIGLAALGAIPRSQPRTPAATAVAATPSPDGLVAAGAPAAHPTR
;
A
#
# COMPACT_ATOMS: atom_id res chain seq x y z
N MET A 1 -3.50 27.71 -12.92
CA MET A 1 -2.38 27.37 -11.99
C MET A 1 -2.45 25.91 -11.53
N GLY A 2 -1.41 25.32 -10.93
CA GLY A 2 -1.41 23.92 -10.46
C GLY A 2 -1.84 23.81 -8.99
N ALA A 3 -2.51 22.72 -8.61
CA ALA A 3 -3.00 22.47 -7.23
C ALA A 3 -1.90 22.65 -6.16
N ARG A 4 -0.65 22.25 -6.44
CA ARG A 4 0.50 22.49 -5.55
C ARG A 4 0.80 23.99 -5.34
N LYS A 5 0.68 24.83 -6.38
CA LYS A 5 0.87 26.29 -6.25
C LYS A 5 -0.30 26.93 -5.51
N LEU A 6 -1.51 26.37 -5.62
CA LEU A 6 -2.68 26.81 -4.84
C LEU A 6 -2.51 26.43 -3.36
N LEU A 7 -2.21 25.16 -3.07
CA LEU A 7 -1.91 24.66 -1.72
C LEU A 7 -0.76 25.41 -1.05
N LEU A 8 0.35 25.65 -1.76
CA LEU A 8 1.50 26.41 -1.21
C LEU A 8 1.22 27.91 -1.03
N ARG A 9 0.12 28.44 -1.58
CA ARG A 9 -0.36 29.79 -1.29
C ARG A 9 -1.25 29.83 -0.05
N LEU A 10 -1.79 28.69 0.38
CA LEU A 10 -2.58 28.60 1.60
C LEU A 10 -1.67 28.72 2.82
N PRO A 11 -2.13 29.37 3.90
CA PRO A 11 -1.41 29.44 5.17
C PRO A 11 -0.97 28.05 5.64
N ALA A 12 0.15 27.99 6.37
CA ALA A 12 0.68 26.73 6.89
C ALA A 12 -0.33 26.02 7.81
N TRP A 13 -1.08 26.78 8.62
CA TRP A 13 -2.14 26.25 9.49
C TRP A 13 -3.26 25.60 8.67
N PHE A 14 -3.72 26.23 7.59
CA PHE A 14 -4.79 25.68 6.76
C PHE A 14 -4.37 24.37 6.07
N ARG A 15 -3.12 24.32 5.57
CA ARG A 15 -2.55 23.09 5.01
C ARG A 15 -2.45 21.97 6.04
N PHE A 16 -2.02 22.31 7.26
CA PHE A 16 -1.97 21.37 8.38
C PHE A 16 -3.37 20.82 8.66
N THR A 17 -4.37 21.69 8.86
CA THR A 17 -5.75 21.27 9.16
C THR A 17 -6.34 20.36 8.08
N VAL A 18 -6.20 20.70 6.79
CA VAL A 18 -6.74 19.88 5.70
C VAL A 18 -6.06 18.51 5.63
N ILE A 19 -4.73 18.45 5.79
CA ILE A 19 -3.99 17.18 5.78
C ILE A 19 -4.35 16.35 7.01
N THR A 20 -4.40 16.96 8.19
CA THR A 20 -4.79 16.28 9.44
C THR A 20 -6.20 15.73 9.35
N LEU A 21 -7.16 16.50 8.85
CA LEU A 21 -8.54 16.04 8.68
C LEU A 21 -8.61 14.87 7.68
N ALA A 22 -7.92 14.96 6.54
CA ALA A 22 -7.89 13.89 5.56
C ALA A 22 -7.27 12.61 6.13
N VAL A 23 -6.15 12.72 6.85
CA VAL A 23 -5.47 11.58 7.49
C VAL A 23 -6.31 10.98 8.60
N PHE A 24 -6.96 11.81 9.42
CA PHE A 24 -7.87 11.36 10.48
C PHE A 24 -9.05 10.58 9.90
N VAL A 25 -9.73 11.13 8.88
CA VAL A 25 -10.84 10.44 8.21
C VAL A 25 -10.38 9.12 7.60
N CYS A 26 -9.23 9.10 6.92
CA CYS A 26 -8.67 7.87 6.36
C CYS A 26 -8.30 6.85 7.44
N GLY A 27 -7.69 7.27 8.54
CA GLY A 27 -7.29 6.40 9.65
C GLY A 27 -8.49 5.81 10.39
N VAL A 28 -9.55 6.59 10.60
CA VAL A 28 -10.81 6.12 11.19
C VAL A 28 -11.47 5.04 10.32
N VAL A 29 -11.34 5.12 8.99
CA VAL A 29 -11.94 4.08 8.13
C VAL A 29 -10.99 2.91 7.87
N ALA A 30 -9.69 3.13 7.86
CA ALA A 30 -8.70 2.06 7.75
C ALA A 30 -8.61 1.19 9.03
N SER A 31 -9.04 1.71 10.19
CA SER A 31 -9.10 0.98 11.47
C SER A 31 -10.35 0.11 11.64
N ARG A 32 -11.22 0.03 10.64
CA ARG A 32 -12.44 -0.78 10.75
C ARG A 32 -12.10 -2.26 10.62
N PRO A 33 -12.52 -3.12 11.57
CA PRO A 33 -12.32 -4.56 11.47
C PRO A 33 -13.04 -5.15 10.26
N ALA A 34 -12.62 -6.32 9.78
CA ALA A 34 -13.30 -7.06 8.71
C ALA A 34 -14.69 -7.54 9.15
N THR A 35 -15.58 -7.81 8.20
CA THR A 35 -16.90 -8.42 8.47
C THR A 35 -16.72 -9.89 8.83
N GLY A 36 -17.21 -10.32 9.98
CA GLY A 36 -17.05 -11.69 10.51
C GLY A 36 -18.07 -12.71 10.01
N ASP A 37 -18.77 -12.47 8.91
CA ASP A 37 -19.71 -13.46 8.35
C ASP A 37 -18.94 -14.55 7.62
N ASN A 38 -18.89 -15.73 8.23
CA ASN A 38 -18.15 -16.89 7.74
C ASN A 38 -19.03 -17.83 6.90
N GLY A 39 -20.32 -17.52 6.71
CA GLY A 39 -21.28 -18.37 5.99
C GLY A 39 -21.58 -19.70 6.68
N VAL A 40 -21.21 -19.86 7.96
CA VAL A 40 -21.46 -21.06 8.78
C VAL A 40 -22.74 -20.84 9.60
N PRO A 41 -23.65 -21.82 9.70
CA PRO A 41 -24.83 -21.69 10.55
C PRO A 41 -24.44 -21.50 12.03
N PRO A 42 -25.15 -20.64 12.78
CA PRO A 42 -24.79 -20.34 14.15
C PRO A 42 -24.94 -21.53 15.08
N SER A 43 -23.98 -21.65 16.02
CA SER A 43 -24.03 -22.67 17.07
C SER A 43 -25.20 -22.41 18.02
N ALA A 44 -25.63 -23.45 18.76
CA ALA A 44 -26.70 -23.30 19.74
C ALA A 44 -26.39 -22.23 20.80
N ASP A 45 -25.12 -22.12 21.21
CA ASP A 45 -24.63 -21.11 22.15
C ASP A 45 -24.78 -19.68 21.58
N VAL A 46 -24.49 -19.51 20.29
CA VAL A 46 -24.58 -18.22 19.60
C VAL A 46 -26.03 -17.82 19.38
N ILE A 47 -26.91 -18.78 19.08
CA ILE A 47 -28.36 -18.56 19.03
C ILE A 47 -28.88 -18.15 20.42
N ALA A 48 -28.42 -18.80 21.49
CA ALA A 48 -28.78 -18.41 22.85
C ALA A 48 -28.30 -16.98 23.17
N ALA A 49 -27.08 -16.60 22.76
CA ALA A 49 -26.59 -15.23 22.92
C ALA A 49 -27.43 -14.21 22.12
N ALA A 50 -27.85 -14.54 20.90
CA ALA A 50 -28.75 -13.69 20.10
C ALA A 50 -30.11 -13.49 20.81
N ASN A 51 -30.70 -14.57 21.30
CA ASN A 51 -31.95 -14.51 22.08
C ASN A 51 -31.80 -13.69 23.37
N ALA A 52 -30.64 -13.77 24.03
CA ALA A 52 -30.33 -12.95 25.19
C ALA A 52 -30.24 -11.47 24.81
N VAL A 53 -29.59 -11.13 23.69
CA VAL A 53 -29.58 -9.75 23.18
C VAL A 53 -31.00 -9.25 22.92
N ASP A 54 -31.85 -10.06 22.29
CA ASP A 54 -33.25 -9.69 22.04
C ASP A 54 -34.01 -9.39 23.35
N ALA A 55 -33.80 -10.19 24.40
CA ALA A 55 -34.38 -9.95 25.72
C ALA A 55 -33.82 -8.67 26.39
N PHE A 56 -32.55 -8.36 26.19
CA PHE A 56 -31.91 -7.14 26.73
C PHE A 56 -32.40 -5.88 26.02
N VAL A 57 -32.65 -5.93 24.70
CA VAL A 57 -33.13 -4.78 23.93
C VAL A 57 -34.65 -4.61 23.98
N ALA A 58 -35.40 -5.57 24.51
CA ALA A 58 -36.85 -5.51 24.70
C ALA A 58 -37.24 -5.80 26.17
N PRO A 59 -36.82 -4.96 27.12
CA PRO A 59 -37.09 -5.18 28.53
C PRO A 59 -38.58 -5.16 28.89
N SER A 60 -38.94 -5.96 29.90
CA SER A 60 -40.30 -6.11 30.40
C SER A 60 -40.33 -6.16 31.94
N ALA A 61 -41.47 -5.84 32.53
CA ALA A 61 -41.72 -6.03 33.97
C ALA A 61 -42.00 -7.50 34.34
N THR A 62 -42.35 -8.34 33.35
CA THR A 62 -42.84 -9.71 33.58
C THR A 62 -41.91 -10.81 33.09
N HIS A 63 -40.86 -10.43 32.36
CA HIS A 63 -39.89 -11.37 31.80
C HIS A 63 -38.50 -10.99 32.26
N ASP A 64 -37.82 -11.91 32.95
CA ASP A 64 -36.46 -11.71 33.43
C ASP A 64 -35.46 -12.10 32.33
N PRO A 65 -34.67 -11.14 31.77
CA PRO A 65 -33.69 -11.44 30.73
C PRO A 65 -32.58 -12.40 31.21
N TYR A 66 -32.41 -12.60 32.52
CA TYR A 66 -31.43 -13.54 33.08
C TYR A 66 -31.67 -14.96 32.56
N LEU A 67 -32.94 -15.32 32.36
CA LEU A 67 -33.35 -16.64 31.87
C LEU A 67 -32.94 -16.91 30.42
N ASN A 68 -32.54 -15.88 29.67
CA ASN A 68 -32.10 -16.00 28.29
C ASN A 68 -30.58 -16.11 28.17
N LEU A 69 -29.81 -15.86 29.23
CA LEU A 69 -28.35 -15.95 29.17
C LEU A 69 -27.89 -17.38 28.84
N PRO A 70 -26.85 -17.54 27.99
CA PRO A 70 -26.22 -18.84 27.79
C PRO A 70 -25.75 -19.42 29.14
N SER A 71 -25.91 -20.74 29.33
CA SER A 71 -25.67 -21.38 30.63
C SER A 71 -24.22 -21.27 31.13
N ASP A 72 -23.25 -21.12 30.23
CA ASP A 72 -21.84 -20.95 30.53
C ASP A 72 -21.37 -19.49 30.47
N PHE A 73 -22.25 -18.54 30.12
CA PHE A 73 -21.91 -17.12 29.90
C PHE A 73 -21.15 -16.50 31.07
N ALA A 74 -21.66 -16.66 32.30
CA ALA A 74 -21.05 -16.09 33.50
C ALA A 74 -19.62 -16.59 33.72
N ARG A 75 -19.37 -17.88 33.44
CA ARG A 75 -18.05 -18.50 33.56
C ARG A 75 -17.11 -18.07 32.45
N GLU A 76 -17.57 -18.07 31.20
CA GLU A 76 -16.75 -17.71 30.03
C GLU A 76 -16.35 -16.23 30.05
N MET A 77 -17.26 -15.34 30.44
CA MET A 77 -17.01 -13.90 30.49
C MET A 77 -16.46 -13.42 31.84
N GLY A 78 -16.45 -14.29 32.87
CA GLY A 78 -16.01 -13.93 34.21
C GLY A 78 -16.89 -12.85 34.87
N ARG A 79 -18.21 -12.96 34.71
CA ARG A 79 -19.21 -11.97 35.17
C ARG A 79 -20.12 -12.55 36.25
N ASP A 80 -20.68 -11.69 37.09
CA ASP A 80 -21.73 -12.05 38.06
C ASP A 80 -23.05 -11.33 37.70
N PRO A 81 -23.79 -11.82 36.67
CA PRO A 81 -25.04 -11.21 36.25
C PRO A 81 -26.09 -11.31 37.35
N GLN A 82 -26.79 -10.21 37.60
CA GLN A 82 -27.89 -10.13 38.56
C GLN A 82 -29.07 -9.34 38.01
N THR A 83 -30.28 -9.80 38.31
CA THR A 83 -31.51 -9.10 37.93
C THR A 83 -31.78 -7.94 38.88
N ILE A 84 -32.01 -6.75 38.33
CA ILE A 84 -32.47 -5.57 39.04
C ILE A 84 -33.78 -5.06 38.45
N THR A 85 -34.55 -4.33 39.25
CA THR A 85 -35.69 -3.56 38.75
C THR A 85 -35.22 -2.14 38.44
N ALA A 86 -35.33 -1.73 37.18
CA ALA A 86 -34.98 -0.39 36.76
C ALA A 86 -36.04 0.65 37.22
N PRO A 87 -35.72 1.95 37.26
CA PRO A 87 -36.65 3.00 37.71
C PRO A 87 -37.96 3.10 36.90
N ASP A 88 -37.97 2.57 35.67
CA ASP A 88 -39.15 2.48 34.81
C ASP A 88 -40.04 1.25 35.13
N GLY A 89 -39.69 0.47 36.16
CA GLY A 89 -40.43 -0.70 36.61
C GLY A 89 -40.14 -1.99 35.84
N THR A 90 -39.22 -1.96 34.88
CA THR A 90 -38.86 -3.13 34.07
C THR A 90 -37.64 -3.86 34.62
N LEU A 91 -37.52 -5.16 34.33
CA LEU A 91 -36.39 -5.98 34.78
C LEU A 91 -35.19 -5.78 33.84
N ARG A 92 -33.99 -5.65 34.42
CA ARG A 92 -32.69 -5.61 33.71
C ARG A 92 -31.75 -6.60 34.34
N VAL A 93 -30.81 -7.10 33.57
CA VAL A 93 -29.66 -7.83 34.10
C VAL A 93 -28.44 -6.91 34.05
N VAL A 94 -27.72 -6.82 35.16
CA VAL A 94 -26.50 -6.02 35.32
C VAL A 94 -25.38 -6.87 35.91
N ASP A 95 -24.13 -6.52 35.66
CA ASP A 95 -22.99 -7.15 36.35
C ASP A 95 -22.84 -6.54 37.75
N ALA A 96 -22.87 -7.36 38.80
CA ALA A 96 -22.85 -6.90 40.19
C ALA A 96 -21.56 -6.14 40.56
N GLY A 97 -20.45 -6.48 39.90
CA GLY A 97 -19.14 -5.82 40.06
C GLY A 97 -18.83 -4.74 39.02
N GLY A 98 -19.74 -4.48 38.07
CA GLY A 98 -19.49 -3.60 36.93
C GLY A 98 -19.68 -2.10 37.23
N GLY A 99 -18.88 -1.25 36.60
CA GLY A 99 -19.02 0.22 36.64
C GLY A 99 -19.63 0.78 35.34
N CYS A 100 -20.00 2.07 35.32
CA CYS A 100 -20.37 2.74 34.07
C CYS A 100 -19.11 3.30 33.38
N SER A 101 -18.74 2.73 32.23
CA SER A 101 -17.55 3.10 31.44
C SER A 101 -17.79 4.34 30.54
N GLY A 102 -18.40 5.40 31.08
CA GLY A 102 -18.70 6.62 30.34
C GLY A 102 -17.49 7.55 30.16
N PRO A 103 -17.43 8.36 29.08
CA PRO A 103 -16.33 9.32 28.86
C PRO A 103 -16.20 10.39 29.95
N ALA A 104 -17.20 10.56 30.82
CA ALA A 104 -17.17 11.44 31.99
C ALA A 104 -17.33 10.69 33.33
N GLY A 105 -17.20 9.36 33.35
CA GLY A 105 -17.41 8.53 34.54
C GLY A 105 -18.85 8.55 35.05
N ASP A 106 -19.04 8.32 36.35
CA ASP A 106 -20.36 8.36 36.98
C ASP A 106 -20.97 9.77 36.87
N THR A 107 -22.11 9.86 36.19
CA THR A 107 -22.85 11.10 36.04
C THR A 107 -23.74 11.37 37.24
N GLU A 108 -24.07 12.63 37.50
CA GLU A 108 -25.01 12.99 38.56
C GLU A 108 -26.43 12.46 38.36
N TRP A 109 -26.84 12.01 37.16
CA TRP A 109 -28.22 11.58 36.85
C TRP A 109 -28.50 10.08 37.01
N ASP A 110 -27.58 9.34 37.62
CA ASP A 110 -27.74 7.89 37.90
C ASP A 110 -28.04 7.04 36.65
N PHE A 111 -27.19 7.15 35.64
CA PHE A 111 -27.21 6.28 34.45
C PHE A 111 -26.66 4.87 34.71
N SER A 112 -26.30 4.56 35.95
CA SER A 112 -25.50 3.40 36.32
C SER A 112 -26.15 2.07 35.94
N ALA A 113 -27.45 1.93 36.19
CA ALA A 113 -28.22 0.73 35.83
C ALA A 113 -28.25 0.49 34.31
N ALA A 114 -28.48 1.54 33.52
CA ALA A 114 -28.52 1.45 32.07
C ALA A 114 -27.13 1.11 31.48
N CYS A 115 -26.07 1.74 31.99
CA CYS A 115 -24.70 1.42 31.55
C CYS A 115 -24.33 -0.03 31.85
N ARG A 116 -24.58 -0.53 33.08
CA ARG A 116 -24.22 -1.90 33.46
C ARG A 116 -25.00 -2.95 32.66
N ALA A 117 -26.26 -2.67 32.33
CA ALA A 117 -27.05 -3.56 31.48
C ALA A 117 -26.54 -3.58 30.03
N HIS A 118 -26.14 -2.41 29.52
CA HIS A 118 -25.53 -2.29 28.19
C HIS A 118 -24.17 -2.98 28.11
N ASP A 119 -23.32 -2.85 29.14
CA ASP A 119 -22.01 -3.52 29.22
C ASP A 119 -22.15 -5.05 29.17
N LEU A 120 -23.15 -5.62 29.87
CA LEU A 120 -23.46 -7.06 29.75
C LEU A 120 -23.97 -7.44 28.36
N GLY A 121 -24.78 -6.57 27.72
CA GLY A 121 -25.17 -6.74 26.33
C GLY A 121 -23.96 -6.80 25.39
N TYR A 122 -22.96 -5.96 25.65
CA TYR A 122 -21.68 -5.98 24.93
C TYR A 122 -20.86 -7.24 25.21
N ASP A 123 -20.92 -7.78 26.43
CA ASP A 123 -20.29 -9.06 26.76
C ASP A 123 -20.98 -10.24 26.05
N LEU A 124 -22.28 -10.17 25.75
CA LEU A 124 -22.94 -11.16 24.89
C LEU A 124 -22.41 -11.15 23.45
N LEU A 125 -22.08 -9.96 22.92
CA LEU A 125 -21.43 -9.85 21.61
C LEU A 125 -20.03 -10.48 21.63
N ARG A 126 -19.25 -10.23 22.70
CA ARG A 126 -17.91 -10.82 22.88
C ARG A 126 -17.97 -12.33 23.08
N TYR A 127 -18.96 -12.82 23.82
CA TYR A 127 -19.20 -14.24 24.02
C TYR A 127 -19.41 -14.95 22.66
N ALA A 128 -20.27 -14.40 21.81
CA ALA A 128 -20.51 -14.98 20.48
C ALA A 128 -19.25 -14.95 19.60
N ASP A 129 -18.49 -13.86 19.64
CA ASP A 129 -17.20 -13.72 18.95
C ASP A 129 -16.17 -14.77 19.44
N HIS A 130 -16.06 -15.00 20.76
CA HIS A 130 -15.20 -16.03 21.35
C HIS A 130 -15.63 -17.46 20.97
N LYS A 131 -16.93 -17.69 20.74
CA LYS A 131 -17.47 -18.97 20.24
C LYS A 131 -17.19 -19.18 18.74
N GLY A 132 -16.58 -18.19 18.07
CA GLY A 132 -16.16 -18.26 16.67
C GLY A 132 -17.24 -17.84 15.67
N ASP A 133 -18.37 -17.29 16.14
CA ASP A 133 -19.46 -16.84 15.28
C ASP A 133 -20.04 -15.50 15.82
N PRO A 134 -19.50 -14.37 15.35
CA PRO A 134 -19.89 -13.05 15.83
C PRO A 134 -21.34 -12.72 15.46
N LEU A 135 -22.10 -12.16 16.40
CA LEU A 135 -23.45 -11.67 16.09
C LEU A 135 -23.41 -10.54 15.05
N GLY A 136 -24.39 -10.53 14.16
CA GLY A 136 -24.48 -9.55 13.08
C GLY A 136 -24.65 -8.10 13.59
N PRO A 137 -24.39 -7.09 12.73
CA PRO A 137 -24.40 -5.66 13.06
C PRO A 137 -25.65 -5.15 13.80
N GLN A 138 -26.79 -5.81 13.60
CA GLN A 138 -28.07 -5.41 14.20
C GLN A 138 -28.10 -5.60 15.71
N ALA A 139 -27.42 -6.63 16.23
CA ALA A 139 -27.38 -6.91 17.67
C ALA A 139 -26.77 -5.72 18.45
N ARG A 140 -25.61 -5.22 17.99
CA ARG A 140 -24.97 -4.05 18.61
C ARG A 140 -25.76 -2.76 18.40
N LYS A 141 -26.33 -2.54 17.21
CA LYS A 141 -27.21 -1.38 16.95
C LYS A 141 -28.38 -1.34 17.93
N ALA A 142 -29.06 -2.46 18.11
CA ALA A 142 -30.20 -2.57 19.01
C ALA A 142 -29.82 -2.33 20.47
N LEU A 143 -28.66 -2.84 20.93
CA LEU A 143 -28.13 -2.57 22.26
C LEU A 143 -27.81 -1.07 22.46
N ASP A 144 -27.16 -0.43 21.50
CA ASP A 144 -26.81 0.99 21.56
C ASP A 144 -28.06 1.90 21.53
N ASP A 145 -29.06 1.55 20.72
CA ASP A 145 -30.35 2.24 20.66
C ASP A 145 -31.15 2.06 21.96
N ARG A 146 -31.09 0.87 22.57
CA ARG A 146 -31.66 0.61 23.88
C ARG A 146 -31.01 1.46 24.95
N LEU A 147 -29.67 1.52 25.01
CA LEU A 147 -28.98 2.38 25.98
C LEU A 147 -29.37 3.85 25.78
N THR A 148 -29.40 4.34 24.54
CA THR A 148 -29.84 5.71 24.23
C THR A 148 -31.24 5.98 24.79
N THR A 149 -32.15 5.04 24.60
CA THR A 149 -33.54 5.12 25.10
C THR A 149 -33.59 5.16 26.63
N ASP A 150 -32.83 4.28 27.29
CA ASP A 150 -32.80 4.14 28.74
C ASP A 150 -32.17 5.38 29.42
N LEU A 151 -31.11 5.97 28.84
CA LEU A 151 -30.52 7.23 29.33
C LEU A 151 -31.53 8.38 29.29
N HIS A 152 -32.25 8.54 28.18
CA HIS A 152 -33.29 9.56 28.07
C HIS A 152 -34.52 9.26 28.94
N ALA A 153 -34.85 7.99 29.18
CA ALA A 153 -35.91 7.61 30.11
C ALA A 153 -35.55 8.02 31.54
N GLN A 154 -34.31 7.78 31.96
CA GLN A 154 -33.81 8.24 33.25
C GLN A 154 -33.90 9.77 33.41
N CYS A 155 -33.55 10.52 32.36
CA CYS A 155 -33.72 11.98 32.37
C CYS A 155 -35.19 12.43 32.50
N ARG A 156 -36.14 11.67 31.97
CA ARG A 156 -37.58 11.97 32.14
C ARG A 156 -38.08 11.63 33.54
N LEU A 157 -37.61 10.53 34.12
CA LEU A 157 -38.04 10.05 35.43
C LEU A 157 -37.40 10.83 36.58
N ASN A 158 -36.10 11.12 36.48
CA ASN A 158 -35.36 11.81 37.52
C ASN A 158 -34.26 12.72 36.94
N PRO A 159 -34.62 13.90 36.40
CA PRO A 159 -33.65 14.86 35.86
C PRO A 159 -32.80 15.56 36.94
N ARG A 160 -33.06 15.30 38.24
CA ARG A 160 -32.44 15.98 39.39
C ARG A 160 -32.42 17.52 39.27
N GLY A 161 -33.50 18.09 38.73
CA GLY A 161 -33.64 19.55 38.54
C GLY A 161 -32.97 20.13 37.30
N ALA A 162 -32.28 19.32 36.47
CA ALA A 162 -31.51 19.77 35.32
C ALA A 162 -31.82 18.98 34.03
N GLY A 163 -33.10 18.92 33.64
CA GLY A 163 -33.56 18.05 32.54
C GLY A 163 -32.89 18.30 31.18
N GLN A 164 -32.70 19.56 30.78
CA GLN A 164 -32.03 19.89 29.52
C GLN A 164 -30.57 19.42 29.52
N SER A 165 -29.84 19.63 30.62
CA SER A 165 -28.45 19.17 30.78
C SER A 165 -28.37 17.65 30.79
N CYS A 166 -29.30 16.96 31.47
CA CYS A 166 -29.38 15.50 31.46
C CYS A 166 -29.56 14.96 30.04
N HIS A 167 -30.52 15.49 29.27
CA HIS A 167 -30.73 15.08 27.89
C HIS A 167 -29.53 15.40 26.98
N ALA A 168 -28.88 16.55 27.16
CA ALA A 168 -27.69 16.90 26.40
C ALA A 168 -26.50 15.95 26.67
N VAL A 169 -26.32 15.53 27.93
CA VAL A 169 -25.29 14.54 28.29
C VAL A 169 -25.66 13.16 27.77
N ALA A 170 -26.91 12.73 27.91
CA ALA A 170 -27.40 11.46 27.34
C ALA A 170 -27.18 11.39 25.82
N GLU A 171 -27.49 12.48 25.09
CA GLU A 171 -27.27 12.57 23.64
C GLU A 171 -25.77 12.53 23.30
N THR A 172 -24.93 13.22 24.08
CA THR A 172 -23.47 13.20 23.90
C THR A 172 -22.90 11.79 24.08
N TYR A 173 -23.40 11.06 25.09
CA TYR A 173 -23.04 9.66 25.32
C TYR A 173 -23.49 8.77 24.15
N ALA A 174 -24.73 8.93 23.70
CA ALA A 174 -25.28 8.19 22.57
C ALA A 174 -24.49 8.44 21.27
N LEU A 175 -24.14 9.70 20.97
CA LEU A 175 -23.34 10.05 19.79
C LEU A 175 -21.93 9.47 19.85
N GLY A 176 -21.26 9.57 21.01
CA GLY A 176 -19.93 9.00 21.21
C GLY A 176 -19.91 7.48 21.07
N LEU A 177 -20.89 6.81 21.68
CA LEU A 177 -21.11 5.38 21.58
C LEU A 177 -21.35 4.95 20.14
N LYS A 178 -22.37 5.53 19.48
CA LYS A 178 -22.75 5.18 18.11
C LYS A 178 -21.63 5.44 17.11
N PHE A 179 -20.84 6.50 17.30
CA PHE A 179 -19.66 6.76 16.49
C PHE A 179 -18.61 5.64 16.66
N ASN A 180 -18.33 5.23 17.90
CA ASN A 180 -17.40 4.14 18.16
C ASN A 180 -17.91 2.79 17.61
N SER A 181 -19.19 2.48 17.78
CA SER A 181 -19.81 1.27 17.25
C SER A 181 -19.83 1.23 15.72
N TRP A 182 -20.21 2.34 15.07
CA TRP A 182 -20.13 2.47 13.62
C TRP A 182 -18.72 2.29 13.09
N ARG A 183 -17.71 2.87 13.77
CA ARG A 183 -16.30 2.68 13.43
C ARG A 183 -15.90 1.21 13.54
N GLN A 184 -16.37 0.49 14.55
CA GLN A 184 -16.13 -0.94 14.73
C GLN A 184 -17.05 -1.85 13.89
N ARG A 185 -17.68 -1.32 12.82
CA ARG A 185 -18.68 -2.02 11.97
C ARG A 185 -19.82 -2.68 12.72
N TRP A 186 -20.15 -2.15 13.89
CA TRP A 186 -21.16 -2.73 14.78
C TRP A 186 -20.85 -4.19 15.21
N GLY A 187 -19.59 -4.63 15.12
CA GLY A 187 -19.14 -5.94 15.61
C GLY A 187 -18.92 -5.95 17.12
N ALA A 188 -18.37 -7.04 17.66
CA ALA A 188 -18.06 -7.12 19.09
C ALA A 188 -17.07 -6.02 19.54
N PRO A 189 -17.27 -5.38 20.70
CA PRO A 189 -16.43 -4.28 21.18
C PRO A 189 -15.04 -4.77 21.63
N GLY A 190 -13.99 -4.41 20.87
CA GLY A 190 -12.59 -4.73 21.18
C GLY A 190 -11.80 -3.62 21.87
N HIS A 191 -10.68 -3.98 22.51
CA HIS A 191 -9.69 -3.04 23.04
C HIS A 191 -8.80 -2.53 21.92
N GLU A 192 -8.72 -1.22 21.75
CA GLU A 192 -7.93 -0.63 20.68
C GLU A 192 -6.89 0.37 21.19
N PRO A 193 -5.67 0.38 20.61
CA PRO A 193 -4.63 1.30 21.00
C PRO A 193 -4.87 2.67 20.36
N VAL A 194 -5.88 3.42 20.86
CA VAL A 194 -6.22 4.78 20.39
C VAL A 194 -4.99 5.68 20.31
N VAL A 195 -4.08 5.54 21.27
CA VAL A 195 -2.79 6.24 21.30
C VAL A 195 -1.92 5.91 20.09
N ALA A 196 -1.79 4.63 19.71
CA ALA A 196 -1.03 4.22 18.55
C ALA A 196 -1.61 4.78 17.25
N TRP A 197 -2.94 4.80 17.12
CA TRP A 197 -3.65 5.37 15.97
C TRP A 197 -3.47 6.89 15.86
N ALA A 198 -3.65 7.61 16.96
CA ALA A 198 -3.44 9.06 17.01
C ALA A 198 -1.99 9.42 16.66
N PHE A 199 -1.05 8.66 17.22
CA PHE A 199 0.37 8.86 16.98
C PHE A 199 0.79 8.51 15.55
N GLY A 200 0.31 7.40 15.00
CA GLY A 200 0.52 7.00 13.60
C GLY A 200 -0.05 8.02 12.61
N SER A 201 -1.26 8.53 12.88
CA SER A 201 -1.87 9.61 12.09
C SER A 201 -1.04 10.88 12.11
N ALA A 202 -0.54 11.29 13.28
CA ALA A 202 0.33 12.45 13.40
C ALA A 202 1.62 12.29 12.58
N VAL A 203 2.26 11.11 12.65
CA VAL A 203 3.44 10.77 11.84
C VAL A 203 3.16 10.93 10.35
N VAL A 204 2.04 10.39 9.85
CA VAL A 204 1.64 10.51 8.44
C VAL A 204 1.52 11.98 8.03
N VAL A 205 0.88 12.81 8.85
CA VAL A 205 0.77 14.26 8.63
C VAL A 205 2.15 14.90 8.54
N PHE A 206 3.05 14.60 9.48
CA PHE A 206 4.41 15.16 9.47
C PHE A 206 5.22 14.74 8.24
N LEU A 207 5.14 13.48 7.81
CA LEU A 207 5.80 12.99 6.60
C LEU A 207 5.27 13.71 5.33
N LEU A 208 3.96 13.94 5.24
CA LEU A 208 3.33 14.67 4.14
C LEU A 208 3.72 16.16 4.14
N LEU A 209 3.81 16.80 5.31
CA LEU A 209 4.20 18.21 5.45
C LEU A 209 5.69 18.44 5.16
N ALA A 210 6.56 17.52 5.57
CA ALA A 210 8.00 17.60 5.32
C ALA A 210 8.30 17.71 3.81
N ARG A 211 7.47 17.10 2.95
CA ARG A 211 7.54 17.26 1.49
C ARG A 211 7.30 18.70 1.03
N LEU A 212 6.33 19.38 1.63
CA LEU A 212 5.90 20.71 1.20
C LEU A 212 6.94 21.78 1.55
N HIS A 213 7.71 21.55 2.62
CA HIS A 213 8.75 22.45 3.12
C HIS A 213 10.09 22.37 2.38
N GLY A 214 10.27 21.41 1.46
CA GLY A 214 11.41 21.37 0.55
C GLY A 214 11.39 22.55 -0.44
N ARG A 215 11.74 23.75 0.03
CA ARG A 215 11.80 25.00 -0.72
C ARG A 215 13.25 25.49 -0.85
N ARG A 216 13.54 25.98 -2.06
CA ARG A 216 14.52 27.03 -2.37
C ARG A 216 15.98 26.75 -2.03
N ARG A 217 16.62 25.93 -2.86
CA ARG A 217 17.99 26.24 -3.29
C ARG A 217 18.06 26.05 -4.81
N GLU A 218 17.33 26.91 -5.52
CA GLU A 218 17.72 27.26 -6.88
C GLU A 218 19.04 28.03 -6.74
N SER A 219 20.15 27.30 -6.72
CA SER A 219 21.44 27.88 -7.07
C SER A 219 21.34 28.18 -8.56
N THR A 220 21.37 29.46 -8.87
CA THR A 220 21.31 30.09 -10.19
C THR A 220 22.57 29.80 -11.04
N THR A 221 23.31 28.74 -10.73
CA THR A 221 24.55 28.33 -11.40
C THR A 221 24.50 26.84 -11.76
N ALA A 222 23.32 26.32 -12.11
CA ALA A 222 23.26 25.05 -12.80
C ALA A 222 23.75 25.29 -14.24
N ASN A 223 24.99 24.88 -14.52
CA ASN A 223 25.42 24.54 -15.87
C ASN A 223 24.37 23.59 -16.44
N SER A 224 23.40 24.16 -17.15
CA SER A 224 22.42 23.41 -17.92
C SER A 224 23.15 22.92 -19.16
N LEU A 225 24.07 21.98 -18.95
CA LEU A 225 24.55 21.14 -20.03
C LEU A 225 23.29 20.45 -20.57
N PRO A 226 23.03 20.48 -21.88
CA PRO A 226 21.94 19.77 -22.51
C PRO A 226 22.13 18.26 -22.32
N LEU A 227 21.78 17.75 -21.13
CA LEU A 227 21.47 16.34 -20.87
C LEU A 227 20.44 15.78 -21.87
N VAL A 228 19.71 16.71 -22.47
CA VAL A 228 18.66 16.56 -23.47
C VAL A 228 19.20 16.03 -24.81
N LEU A 229 20.51 16.10 -25.06
CA LEU A 229 21.18 15.37 -26.16
C LEU A 229 21.29 13.85 -25.92
N ALA A 230 20.99 13.34 -24.71
CA ALA A 230 21.17 11.93 -24.34
C ALA A 230 19.87 11.26 -23.87
N HIS A 231 18.75 11.49 -24.57
CA HIS A 231 17.84 10.36 -24.82
C HIS A 231 18.68 9.33 -25.58
N ALA A 232 19.43 8.50 -24.86
CA ALA A 232 19.99 7.27 -25.41
C ALA A 232 18.86 6.61 -26.18
N GLU A 233 19.07 6.32 -27.48
CA GLU A 233 18.08 5.70 -28.37
C GLU A 233 17.23 4.71 -27.59
N GLN A 234 16.02 5.14 -27.25
CA GLN A 234 15.20 4.40 -26.33
C GLN A 234 14.60 3.26 -27.12
N ASP A 235 14.90 2.01 -26.74
CA ASP A 235 14.36 0.84 -27.43
C ASP A 235 12.82 0.88 -27.33
N ARG A 236 12.18 1.28 -28.43
CA ARG A 236 10.72 1.38 -28.57
C ARG A 236 10.08 0.03 -28.34
N TYR A 237 10.74 -1.04 -28.79
CA TYR A 237 10.25 -2.40 -28.68
C TYR A 237 10.26 -2.89 -27.22
N ALA A 238 11.35 -2.69 -26.49
CA ALA A 238 11.41 -3.03 -25.06
C ALA A 238 10.41 -2.22 -24.23
N THR A 239 10.19 -0.96 -24.60
CA THR A 239 9.16 -0.11 -23.97
C THR A 239 7.75 -0.63 -24.24
N PHE A 240 7.46 -1.03 -25.48
CA PHE A 240 6.21 -1.67 -25.86
C PHE A 240 5.98 -2.96 -25.08
N LEU A 241 6.97 -3.86 -25.01
CA LEU A 241 6.84 -5.14 -24.30
C LEU A 241 6.45 -4.97 -22.83
N ARG A 242 6.99 -3.96 -22.15
CA ARG A 242 6.62 -3.64 -20.75
C ARG A 242 5.17 -3.20 -20.59
N LEU A 243 4.69 -2.35 -21.50
CA LEU A 243 3.31 -1.84 -21.43
C LEU A 243 2.32 -2.91 -21.88
N PHE A 244 2.68 -3.69 -22.90
CA PHE A 244 1.90 -4.82 -23.37
C PHE A 244 1.74 -5.90 -22.29
N SER A 245 2.83 -6.28 -21.61
CA SER A 245 2.76 -7.25 -20.52
C SER A 245 1.95 -6.76 -19.34
N LEU A 246 2.06 -5.48 -18.99
CA LEU A 246 1.24 -4.85 -17.96
C LEU A 246 -0.25 -4.87 -18.34
N ALA A 247 -0.58 -4.52 -19.59
CA ALA A 247 -1.95 -4.56 -20.09
C ALA A 247 -2.51 -5.99 -20.08
N LEU A 248 -1.73 -6.98 -20.51
CA LEU A 248 -2.17 -8.38 -20.51
C LEU A 248 -2.41 -8.91 -19.09
N LEU A 249 -1.54 -8.54 -18.14
CA LEU A 249 -1.71 -8.89 -16.72
C LEU A 249 -3.02 -8.33 -16.17
N VAL A 250 -3.24 -7.03 -16.37
CA VAL A 250 -4.41 -6.31 -15.84
C VAL A 250 -5.71 -6.82 -16.50
N LEU A 251 -5.70 -7.05 -17.81
CA LEU A 251 -6.84 -7.64 -18.53
C LEU A 251 -7.11 -9.08 -18.09
N GLY A 252 -6.06 -9.89 -17.93
CA GLY A 252 -6.17 -11.27 -17.46
C GLY A 252 -6.83 -11.35 -16.08
N GLU A 253 -6.44 -10.48 -15.15
CA GLU A 253 -7.06 -10.40 -13.82
C GLU A 253 -8.54 -9.99 -13.89
N THR A 254 -8.90 -9.06 -14.77
CA THR A 254 -10.32 -8.69 -14.97
C THR A 254 -11.13 -9.85 -15.52
N VAL A 255 -10.60 -10.56 -16.52
CA VAL A 255 -11.28 -11.75 -17.05
C VAL A 255 -11.40 -12.83 -15.96
N ALA A 256 -10.37 -13.02 -15.13
CA ALA A 256 -10.41 -13.96 -14.01
C ALA A 256 -11.50 -13.61 -12.99
N THR A 257 -11.55 -12.34 -12.58
CA THR A 257 -12.55 -11.83 -11.65
C THR A 257 -13.96 -11.99 -12.22
N LEU A 258 -14.19 -11.59 -13.48
CA LEU A 258 -15.50 -11.73 -14.14
C LEU A 258 -15.92 -13.19 -14.34
N ALA A 259 -14.97 -14.08 -14.68
CA ALA A 259 -15.23 -15.51 -14.82
C ALA A 259 -15.62 -16.14 -13.47
N HIS A 260 -14.90 -15.79 -12.40
CA HIS A 260 -15.23 -16.23 -11.04
C HIS A 260 -16.63 -15.78 -10.62
N LEU A 261 -16.99 -14.51 -10.86
CA LEU A 261 -18.33 -13.99 -10.57
C LEU A 261 -19.45 -14.70 -11.34
N ARG A 262 -19.13 -15.27 -12.50
CA ARG A 262 -20.08 -16.01 -13.37
C ARG A 262 -20.04 -17.53 -13.19
N GLY A 263 -19.18 -18.04 -12.30
CA GLY A 263 -19.00 -19.49 -12.09
C GLY A 263 -18.28 -20.22 -13.23
N PHE A 264 -17.55 -19.52 -14.10
CA PHE A 264 -16.76 -20.13 -15.16
C PHE A 264 -15.36 -20.53 -14.68
N GLY A 265 -14.82 -21.63 -15.25
CA GLY A 265 -13.46 -22.08 -14.97
C GLY A 265 -12.38 -21.12 -15.47
N THR A 266 -11.36 -20.90 -14.66
CA THR A 266 -10.24 -19.96 -14.91
C THR A 266 -8.93 -20.65 -15.32
N SER A 267 -8.98 -21.95 -15.63
CA SER A 267 -7.81 -22.81 -15.86
C SER A 267 -6.94 -22.46 -17.07
N TRP A 268 -7.39 -21.59 -17.97
CA TRP A 268 -6.62 -21.14 -19.15
C TRP A 268 -6.01 -19.73 -18.97
N LEU A 269 -6.38 -19.00 -17.92
CA LEU A 269 -5.99 -17.60 -17.73
C LEU A 269 -4.51 -17.41 -17.38
N TRP A 270 -3.83 -18.48 -16.95
CA TRP A 270 -2.37 -18.47 -16.77
C TRP A 270 -1.63 -18.07 -18.07
N ALA A 271 -2.21 -18.34 -19.25
CA ALA A 271 -1.62 -17.94 -20.53
C ALA A 271 -1.54 -16.40 -20.70
N LEU A 272 -2.43 -15.65 -20.03
CA LEU A 272 -2.43 -14.19 -20.02
C LEU A 272 -1.43 -13.60 -19.00
N GLN A 273 -0.77 -14.44 -18.21
CA GLN A 273 0.18 -13.99 -17.19
C GLN A 273 1.52 -13.60 -17.83
N ALA A 274 1.65 -12.34 -18.24
CA ALA A 274 2.84 -11.79 -18.90
C ALA A 274 3.90 -11.24 -17.94
N VAL A 275 3.88 -11.64 -16.66
CA VAL A 275 4.84 -11.18 -15.66
C VAL A 275 6.30 -11.45 -16.07
N PRO A 276 6.68 -12.65 -16.56
CA PRO A 276 8.06 -12.90 -16.96
C PRO A 276 8.53 -11.95 -18.06
N LEU A 277 7.68 -11.68 -19.05
CA LEU A 277 7.95 -10.75 -20.15
C LEU A 277 8.15 -9.31 -19.65
N PHE A 278 7.41 -8.90 -18.61
CA PHE A 278 7.60 -7.60 -17.94
C PHE A 278 8.99 -7.50 -17.31
N PHE A 279 9.42 -8.51 -16.53
CA PHE A 279 10.75 -8.51 -15.89
C PHE A 279 11.89 -8.61 -16.90
N PHE A 280 11.70 -9.35 -18.00
CA PHE A 280 12.64 -9.37 -19.12
C PHE A 280 12.86 -7.98 -19.72
N ALA A 281 11.79 -7.31 -20.14
CA ALA A 281 11.88 -5.99 -20.75
C ALA A 281 12.26 -4.90 -19.72
N GLY A 282 11.88 -5.09 -18.46
CA GLY A 282 12.29 -4.29 -17.31
C GLY A 282 13.78 -4.40 -17.02
N GLY A 283 14.36 -5.61 -17.10
CA GLY A 283 15.78 -5.87 -16.95
C GLY A 283 16.61 -5.16 -18.01
N HIS A 284 16.22 -5.27 -19.29
CA HIS A 284 16.84 -4.50 -20.37
C HIS A 284 16.88 -2.99 -20.07
N ALA A 285 15.72 -2.42 -19.68
CA ALA A 285 15.61 -1.01 -19.36
C ALA A 285 16.44 -0.60 -18.12
N ASN A 286 16.56 -1.50 -17.13
CA ASN A 286 17.32 -1.28 -15.92
C ASN A 286 18.82 -1.28 -16.21
N LEU A 287 19.33 -2.26 -16.96
CA LEU A 287 20.76 -2.33 -17.30
C LEU A 287 21.19 -1.14 -18.16
N ARG A 288 20.45 -0.81 -19.22
CA ARG A 288 20.76 0.33 -20.10
C ARG A 288 20.74 1.65 -19.33
N SER A 289 19.77 1.80 -18.41
CA SER A 289 19.69 2.98 -17.54
C SER A 289 20.80 3.04 -16.50
N TRP A 290 21.35 1.90 -16.05
CA TRP A 290 22.48 1.82 -15.12
C TRP A 290 23.79 2.16 -15.82
N GLN A 291 24.04 1.56 -17.00
CA GLN A 291 25.22 1.83 -17.82
C GLN A 291 25.32 3.28 -18.28
N ALA A 292 24.17 3.93 -18.56
CA ALA A 292 24.14 5.35 -18.92
C ALA A 292 24.27 6.31 -17.72
N HIS A 293 24.26 5.80 -16.49
CA HIS A 293 24.29 6.63 -15.29
C HIS A 293 25.73 6.92 -14.84
N GLN A 294 26.01 8.19 -14.54
CA GLN A 294 27.34 8.65 -14.10
C GLN A 294 27.44 8.86 -12.58
N GLY A 295 26.37 8.60 -11.83
CA GLY A 295 26.33 8.71 -10.37
C GLY A 295 26.49 7.35 -9.66
N GLY A 296 26.59 7.39 -8.33
CA GLY A 296 26.72 6.17 -7.52
C GLY A 296 25.41 5.38 -7.33
N PHE A 297 25.52 4.21 -6.70
CA PHE A 297 24.44 3.24 -6.48
C PHE A 297 23.16 3.90 -5.92
N GLY A 298 23.28 4.60 -4.79
CA GLY A 298 22.14 5.20 -4.09
C GLY A 298 21.46 6.30 -4.91
N CYS A 299 22.24 7.09 -5.65
CA CYS A 299 21.71 8.13 -6.54
C CYS A 299 20.89 7.52 -7.69
N TRP A 300 21.36 6.43 -8.30
CA TRP A 300 20.64 5.76 -9.37
C TRP A 300 19.34 5.11 -8.87
N VAL A 301 19.43 4.29 -7.82
CA VAL A 301 18.27 3.56 -7.28
C VAL A 301 17.22 4.55 -6.78
N SER A 302 17.60 5.56 -6.01
CA SER A 302 16.65 6.57 -5.51
C SER A 302 15.97 7.33 -6.66
N SER A 303 16.70 7.66 -7.73
CA SER A 303 16.15 8.31 -8.92
C SER A 303 15.06 7.45 -9.59
N ARG A 304 15.34 6.16 -9.81
CA ARG A 304 14.42 5.19 -10.42
C ARG A 304 13.21 4.92 -9.53
N THR A 305 13.47 4.60 -8.26
CA THR A 305 12.44 4.28 -7.27
C THR A 305 11.51 5.45 -6.99
N SER A 306 12.00 6.70 -6.96
CA SER A 306 11.14 7.86 -6.74
C SER A 306 10.10 8.05 -7.85
N TRP A 307 10.44 7.70 -9.08
CA TRP A 307 9.49 7.73 -10.20
C TRP A 307 8.45 6.62 -10.09
N LEU A 308 8.82 5.44 -9.58
CA LEU A 308 7.91 4.31 -9.39
C LEU A 308 6.98 4.50 -8.17
N LEU A 309 7.49 4.97 -7.04
CA LEU A 309 6.71 5.14 -5.81
C LEU A 309 5.68 6.28 -5.87
N ARG A 310 5.90 7.30 -6.70
CA ARG A 310 4.95 8.43 -6.83
C ARG A 310 3.56 8.03 -7.31
N PRO A 311 3.41 7.34 -8.46
CA PRO A 311 2.11 6.90 -8.92
C PRO A 311 1.49 5.90 -7.94
N VAL A 312 2.30 5.02 -7.33
CA VAL A 312 1.83 4.07 -6.31
C VAL A 312 1.28 4.76 -5.08
N LEU A 313 2.00 5.72 -4.53
CA LEU A 313 1.55 6.45 -3.37
C LEU A 313 0.25 7.20 -3.68
N ALA A 314 0.18 7.82 -4.85
CA ALA A 314 -1.01 8.54 -5.26
C ALA A 314 -2.21 7.59 -5.47
N PHE A 315 -1.95 6.40 -6.02
CA PHE A 315 -2.92 5.32 -6.17
C PHE A 315 -3.41 4.80 -4.81
N VAL A 316 -2.50 4.41 -3.92
CA VAL A 316 -2.83 3.90 -2.59
C VAL A 316 -3.61 4.93 -1.79
N LEU A 317 -3.12 6.17 -1.71
CA LEU A 317 -3.82 7.24 -0.97
C LEU A 317 -5.20 7.51 -1.55
N LEU A 318 -5.32 7.50 -2.88
CA LEU A 318 -6.62 7.64 -3.54
C LEU A 318 -7.58 6.53 -3.10
N TRP A 319 -7.15 5.27 -3.14
CA TRP A 319 -8.01 4.15 -2.81
C TRP A 319 -8.32 4.06 -1.33
N VAL A 320 -7.37 4.41 -0.45
CA VAL A 320 -7.65 4.58 0.98
C VAL A 320 -8.77 5.61 1.17
N VAL A 321 -8.71 6.78 0.53
CA VAL A 321 -9.77 7.80 0.61
C VAL A 321 -11.09 7.33 0.00
N LEU A 322 -11.04 6.67 -1.15
CA LEU A 322 -12.24 6.25 -1.88
C LEU A 322 -12.95 5.10 -1.15
N PHE A 323 -12.24 4.05 -0.74
CA PHE A 323 -12.80 3.00 0.09
C PHE A 323 -13.28 3.54 1.43
N ALA A 324 -12.57 4.53 1.99
CA ALA A 324 -13.04 5.21 3.17
C ALA A 324 -14.44 5.82 2.95
N ALA A 325 -14.59 6.64 1.90
CA ALA A 325 -15.86 7.26 1.54
C ALA A 325 -16.97 6.25 1.21
N LEU A 326 -16.66 5.15 0.52
CA LEU A 326 -17.62 4.09 0.19
C LEU A 326 -18.14 3.36 1.43
N ASN A 327 -17.25 3.03 2.38
CA ASN A 327 -17.63 2.43 3.65
C ASN A 327 -18.39 3.41 4.56
N LEU A 328 -18.25 4.72 4.38
CA LEU A 328 -19.12 5.71 5.04
C LEU A 328 -20.57 5.62 4.54
N MET A 329 -20.79 5.10 3.34
CA MET A 329 -22.11 4.96 2.71
C MET A 329 -22.66 3.52 2.78
N ASP A 330 -22.06 2.65 3.62
CA ASP A 330 -22.42 1.22 3.75
C ASP A 330 -22.44 0.45 2.42
N VAL A 331 -21.59 0.85 1.45
CA VAL A 331 -21.41 0.12 0.19
C VAL A 331 -20.32 -0.94 0.40
N GLU A 332 -20.69 -2.22 0.31
CA GLU A 332 -19.74 -3.33 0.32
C GLU A 332 -18.92 -3.35 -0.97
N VAL A 333 -17.59 -3.32 -0.85
CA VAL A 333 -16.66 -3.15 -2.00
C VAL A 333 -15.66 -4.32 -2.12
N ASP A 334 -15.90 -5.42 -1.41
CA ASP A 334 -14.95 -6.52 -1.28
C ASP A 334 -14.62 -7.17 -2.63
N ALA A 335 -15.60 -7.28 -3.52
CA ALA A 335 -15.42 -7.81 -4.88
C ALA A 335 -14.41 -7.00 -5.73
N TYR A 336 -14.23 -5.70 -5.46
CA TYR A 336 -13.31 -4.85 -6.21
C TYR A 336 -11.93 -4.73 -5.54
N SER A 337 -11.87 -4.93 -4.22
CA SER A 337 -10.65 -4.75 -3.44
C SER A 337 -9.47 -5.54 -4.04
N ARG A 338 -9.69 -6.82 -4.36
CA ARG A 338 -8.68 -7.70 -4.96
C ARG A 338 -8.26 -7.27 -6.36
N LEU A 339 -9.20 -6.86 -7.21
CA LEU A 339 -8.90 -6.38 -8.56
C LEU A 339 -7.99 -5.14 -8.54
N ILE A 340 -8.14 -4.31 -7.52
CA ILE A 340 -7.41 -3.06 -7.35
C ILE A 340 -6.05 -3.30 -6.68
N THR A 341 -5.97 -4.18 -5.68
CA THR A 341 -4.73 -4.45 -4.93
C THR A 341 -3.81 -5.44 -5.63
N HIS A 342 -4.35 -6.42 -6.36
CA HIS A 342 -3.53 -7.48 -6.95
C HIS A 342 -2.43 -6.94 -7.86
N PRO A 343 -2.65 -5.95 -8.75
CA PRO A 343 -1.55 -5.37 -9.54
C PRO A 343 -0.41 -4.75 -8.71
N LEU A 344 -0.57 -4.46 -7.41
CA LEU A 344 0.51 -3.92 -6.60
C LEU A 344 1.65 -4.92 -6.34
N TRP A 345 1.39 -6.23 -6.37
CA TRP A 345 2.40 -7.24 -6.01
C TRP A 345 3.57 -7.23 -6.98
N PHE A 346 3.30 -7.17 -8.29
CA PHE A 346 4.37 -7.21 -9.29
C PHE A 346 5.25 -5.96 -9.17
N LEU A 347 4.66 -4.84 -8.76
CA LEU A 347 5.37 -3.59 -8.56
C LEU A 347 6.26 -3.62 -7.34
N GLY A 348 5.79 -4.18 -6.22
CA GLY A 348 6.63 -4.44 -5.04
C GLY A 348 7.86 -5.27 -5.41
N VAL A 349 7.66 -6.33 -6.20
CA VAL A 349 8.76 -7.20 -6.66
C VAL A 349 9.65 -6.49 -7.67
N TYR A 350 9.10 -5.64 -8.53
CA TYR A 350 9.88 -4.82 -9.45
C TYR A 350 10.76 -3.80 -8.73
N LEU A 351 10.32 -3.24 -7.58
CA LEU A 351 11.17 -2.39 -6.74
C LEU A 351 12.41 -3.15 -6.25
N LEU A 352 12.26 -4.40 -5.84
CA LEU A 352 13.38 -5.27 -5.47
C LEU A 352 14.31 -5.53 -6.66
N ALA A 353 13.75 -5.82 -7.84
CA ALA A 353 14.51 -6.06 -9.06
C ALA A 353 15.32 -4.83 -9.50
N VAL A 354 14.73 -3.63 -9.38
CA VAL A 354 15.42 -2.35 -9.59
C VAL A 354 16.55 -2.18 -8.58
N ALA A 355 16.30 -2.38 -7.29
CA ALA A 355 17.34 -2.25 -6.26
C ALA A 355 18.48 -3.26 -6.44
N ALA A 356 18.18 -4.47 -6.89
CA ALA A 356 19.15 -5.51 -7.20
C ALA A 356 19.94 -5.26 -8.50
N THR A 357 19.51 -4.33 -9.36
CA THR A 357 20.09 -4.12 -10.70
C THR A 357 21.61 -3.91 -10.67
N PRO A 358 22.20 -3.06 -9.81
CA PRO A 358 23.64 -2.83 -9.83
C PRO A 358 24.45 -4.09 -9.48
N ALA A 359 24.01 -4.85 -8.48
CA ALA A 359 24.64 -6.13 -8.12
C ALA A 359 24.44 -7.18 -9.23
N ALA A 360 23.23 -7.27 -9.78
CA ALA A 360 22.92 -8.15 -10.90
C ALA A 360 23.74 -7.81 -12.16
N ALA A 361 23.98 -6.52 -12.43
CA ALA A 361 24.79 -6.05 -13.55
C ALA A 361 26.27 -6.38 -13.33
N TRP A 362 26.77 -6.24 -12.10
CA TRP A 362 28.12 -6.71 -11.74
C TRP A 362 28.27 -8.22 -11.95
N LEU A 363 27.31 -9.01 -11.48
CA LEU A 363 27.27 -10.46 -11.69
C LEU A 363 27.20 -10.82 -13.18
N HIS A 364 26.42 -10.10 -13.97
CA HIS A 364 26.33 -10.32 -15.42
C HIS A 364 27.66 -10.02 -16.14
N GLY A 365 28.40 -9.01 -15.70
CA GLY A 365 29.71 -8.67 -16.25
C GLY A 365 30.81 -9.70 -15.92
N HIS A 366 30.82 -10.23 -14.70
CA HIS A 366 31.89 -11.14 -14.22
C HIS A 366 31.53 -12.64 -14.35
N PHE A 367 30.25 -12.97 -14.19
CA PHE A 367 29.72 -14.32 -14.03
C PHE A 367 28.54 -14.55 -14.97
N ARG A 368 28.71 -14.13 -16.23
CA ARG A 368 27.65 -14.04 -17.25
C ARG A 368 26.83 -15.32 -17.38
N ARG A 369 27.47 -16.48 -17.54
CA ARG A 369 26.78 -17.78 -17.74
C ARG A 369 26.37 -18.47 -16.44
N THR A 370 27.16 -18.30 -15.39
CA THR A 370 26.93 -18.97 -14.10
C THR A 370 25.75 -18.34 -13.35
N THR A 371 25.55 -17.03 -13.48
CA THR A 371 24.45 -16.32 -12.80
C THR A 371 23.05 -16.86 -13.15
N PRO A 372 22.61 -16.93 -14.43
CA PRO A 372 21.30 -17.50 -14.76
C PRO A 372 21.20 -18.98 -14.40
N PHE A 373 22.29 -19.75 -14.51
CA PHE A 373 22.31 -21.16 -14.11
C PHE A 373 22.03 -21.34 -12.61
N VAL A 374 22.72 -20.56 -11.76
CA VAL A 374 22.51 -20.56 -10.31
C VAL A 374 21.07 -20.13 -9.96
N LEU A 375 20.51 -19.13 -10.65
CA LEU A 375 19.13 -18.70 -10.43
C LEU A 375 18.11 -19.79 -10.81
N VAL A 376 18.35 -20.55 -11.87
CA VAL A 376 17.52 -21.72 -12.24
C VAL A 376 17.61 -22.79 -11.16
N LEU A 377 18.83 -23.16 -10.73
CA LEU A 377 19.03 -24.14 -9.67
C LEU A 377 18.36 -23.73 -8.35
N LEU A 378 18.46 -22.45 -7.99
CA LEU A 378 17.82 -21.91 -6.79
C LEU A 378 16.30 -22.03 -6.88
N THR A 379 15.71 -21.76 -8.05
CA THR A 379 14.26 -21.91 -8.24
C THR A 379 13.82 -23.37 -8.07
N LEU A 380 14.58 -24.30 -8.66
CA LEU A 380 14.32 -25.73 -8.52
C LEU A 380 14.44 -26.18 -7.05
N ALA A 381 15.50 -25.74 -6.35
CA ALA A 381 15.72 -26.07 -4.95
C ALA A 381 14.59 -25.55 -4.06
N VAL A 382 14.15 -24.30 -4.26
CA VAL A 382 13.04 -23.71 -3.51
C VAL A 382 11.73 -24.45 -3.82
N GLU A 383 11.47 -24.82 -5.07
CA GLU A 383 10.26 -25.57 -5.42
C GLU A 383 10.24 -26.98 -4.81
N ILE A 384 11.38 -27.67 -4.82
CA ILE A 384 11.53 -28.97 -4.17
C ILE A 384 11.29 -28.83 -2.66
N ALA A 385 11.93 -27.85 -2.01
CA ALA A 385 11.72 -27.60 -0.58
C ALA A 385 10.25 -27.25 -0.27
N ARG A 386 9.63 -26.40 -1.09
CA ARG A 386 8.23 -26.00 -0.94
C ARG A 386 7.29 -27.19 -0.99
N THR A 387 7.50 -28.09 -1.95
CA THR A 387 6.64 -29.26 -2.16
C THR A 387 6.92 -30.39 -1.18
N SER A 388 8.17 -30.57 -0.73
CA SER A 388 8.54 -31.63 0.20
C SER A 388 8.23 -31.30 1.67
N THR A 389 8.18 -30.02 2.04
CA THR A 389 7.99 -29.57 3.43
C THR A 389 6.67 -28.80 3.67
N ASP A 390 5.77 -28.73 2.68
CA ASP A 390 4.57 -27.87 2.68
C ASP A 390 4.86 -26.41 3.07
N TRP A 391 6.03 -25.91 2.68
CA TRP A 391 6.49 -24.57 3.04
C TRP A 391 5.77 -23.49 2.23
N LYS A 392 4.56 -23.10 2.66
CA LYS A 392 3.68 -22.16 1.94
C LYS A 392 4.36 -20.84 1.54
N THR A 393 5.22 -20.27 2.38
CA THR A 393 5.88 -18.98 2.10
C THR A 393 7.05 -19.08 1.11
N GLY A 394 7.51 -20.28 0.76
CA GLY A 394 8.54 -20.51 -0.26
C GLY A 394 8.15 -19.97 -1.65
N GLY A 395 6.84 -19.84 -1.93
CA GLY A 395 6.34 -19.23 -3.17
C GLY A 395 6.83 -17.79 -3.39
N TYR A 396 6.97 -17.00 -2.32
CA TYR A 396 7.48 -15.62 -2.42
C TYR A 396 8.96 -15.57 -2.84
N VAL A 397 9.75 -16.52 -2.35
CA VAL A 397 11.17 -16.64 -2.72
C VAL A 397 11.27 -16.99 -4.21
N ASN A 398 10.51 -18.00 -4.66
CA ASN A 398 10.48 -18.39 -6.07
C ASN A 398 10.06 -17.25 -6.99
N LEU A 399 9.12 -16.42 -6.54
CA LEU A 399 8.67 -15.25 -7.27
C LEU A 399 9.80 -14.22 -7.46
N ILE A 400 10.57 -13.92 -6.40
CA ILE A 400 11.71 -12.98 -6.45
C ILE A 400 12.83 -13.56 -7.32
N VAL A 401 13.19 -14.83 -7.12
CA VAL A 401 14.26 -15.49 -7.89
C VAL A 401 13.90 -15.57 -9.36
N GLY A 402 12.66 -15.92 -9.69
CA GLY A 402 12.16 -15.94 -11.06
C GLY A 402 12.17 -14.56 -11.72
N ALA A 403 11.79 -13.51 -10.98
CA ALA A 403 11.91 -12.13 -11.45
C ALA A 403 13.36 -11.73 -11.76
N LEU A 404 14.31 -12.09 -10.89
CA LEU A 404 15.74 -11.84 -11.12
C LEU A 404 16.29 -12.65 -12.29
N LEU A 405 15.84 -13.89 -12.48
CA LEU A 405 16.20 -14.70 -13.64
C LEU A 405 15.73 -14.04 -14.94
N MET A 406 14.46 -13.63 -15.02
CA MET A 406 13.94 -12.95 -16.21
C MET A 406 14.63 -11.60 -16.45
N GLN A 407 14.96 -10.86 -15.39
CA GLN A 407 15.78 -9.66 -15.48
C GLN A 407 17.16 -9.96 -16.11
N GLN A 408 17.84 -11.04 -15.68
CA GLN A 408 19.12 -11.46 -16.27
C GLN A 408 18.99 -11.82 -17.75
N ILE A 409 17.93 -12.53 -18.16
CA ILE A 409 17.64 -12.79 -19.59
C ILE A 409 17.49 -11.45 -20.35
N GLY A 410 16.86 -10.45 -19.73
CA GLY A 410 16.79 -9.07 -20.26
C GLY A 410 18.15 -8.41 -20.46
N PHE A 411 19.14 -8.72 -19.62
CA PHE A 411 20.52 -8.22 -19.75
C PHE A 411 21.22 -8.84 -20.97
N PHE A 412 21.01 -10.14 -21.22
CA PHE A 412 21.48 -10.77 -22.45
C PHE A 412 20.84 -10.20 -23.73
N TYR A 413 19.61 -9.68 -23.65
CA TYR A 413 19.01 -8.92 -24.74
C TYR A 413 19.66 -7.54 -24.90
N ALA A 414 19.95 -6.83 -23.79
CA ALA A 414 20.61 -5.52 -23.81
C ALA A 414 22.01 -5.53 -24.43
N ASP A 415 22.78 -6.59 -24.19
CA ASP A 415 24.13 -6.74 -24.75
C ASP A 415 24.14 -7.43 -26.13
N GLY A 416 22.97 -7.65 -26.73
CA GLY A 416 22.83 -8.21 -28.08
C GLY A 416 23.03 -9.73 -28.20
N THR A 417 23.31 -10.44 -27.10
CA THR A 417 23.49 -11.90 -27.12
C THR A 417 22.24 -12.62 -27.63
N LEU A 418 21.06 -12.24 -27.13
CA LEU A 418 19.80 -12.86 -27.57
C LEU A 418 19.40 -12.45 -28.99
N THR A 419 19.82 -11.27 -29.45
CA THR A 419 19.53 -10.81 -30.82
C THR A 419 20.39 -11.49 -31.87
N GLY A 420 21.54 -12.06 -31.46
CA GLY A 420 22.40 -12.87 -32.32
C GLY A 420 21.96 -14.31 -32.50
N LEU A 421 20.94 -14.79 -31.75
CA LEU A 421 20.42 -16.15 -31.89
C LEU A 421 19.66 -16.32 -33.22
N SER A 422 19.81 -17.50 -33.85
CA SER A 422 19.09 -17.79 -35.08
C SER A 422 17.58 -17.89 -34.83
N ARG A 423 16.77 -17.43 -35.78
CA ARG A 423 15.30 -17.57 -35.70
C ARG A 423 14.85 -19.02 -35.58
N ARG A 424 15.60 -19.96 -36.16
CA ARG A 424 15.33 -21.41 -36.07
C ARG A 424 15.51 -21.93 -34.64
N LEU A 425 16.55 -21.49 -33.94
CA LEU A 425 16.77 -21.85 -32.54
C LEU A 425 15.67 -21.28 -31.63
N LEU A 426 15.30 -20.01 -31.83
CA LEU A 426 14.19 -19.39 -31.09
C LEU A 426 12.86 -20.12 -31.35
N ALA A 427 12.59 -20.49 -32.61
CA ALA A 427 11.41 -21.26 -32.98
C ALA A 427 11.44 -22.67 -32.36
N GLY A 428 12.58 -23.34 -32.36
CA GLY A 428 12.75 -24.65 -31.71
C GLY A 428 12.53 -24.58 -30.20
N LEU A 429 13.10 -23.59 -29.52
CA LEU A 429 12.88 -23.36 -28.09
C LEU A 429 11.42 -23.04 -27.78
N GLY A 430 10.76 -22.21 -28.60
CA GLY A 430 9.32 -21.95 -28.49
C GLY A 430 8.48 -23.21 -28.70
N ALA A 431 8.82 -24.02 -29.69
CA ALA A 431 8.12 -25.27 -30.00
C ALA A 431 8.28 -26.35 -28.91
N VAL A 432 9.39 -26.34 -28.15
CA VAL A 432 9.60 -27.24 -27.01
C VAL A 432 8.88 -26.75 -25.75
N THR A 433 8.88 -25.43 -25.51
CA THR A 433 8.27 -24.86 -24.31
C THR A 433 6.74 -24.86 -24.34
N LEU A 434 6.12 -24.78 -25.51
CA LEU A 434 4.65 -24.83 -25.65
C LEU A 434 4.03 -26.17 -25.19
N PRO A 435 4.50 -27.36 -25.62
CA PRO A 435 4.05 -28.64 -25.09
C PRO A 435 4.38 -28.83 -23.61
N ALA A 436 5.54 -28.35 -23.16
CA ALA A 436 5.94 -28.45 -21.76
C ALA A 436 4.94 -27.78 -20.82
N LEU A 437 4.28 -26.70 -21.24
CA LEU A 437 3.23 -26.04 -20.45
C LEU A 437 2.02 -26.93 -20.16
N VAL A 438 1.72 -27.90 -21.02
CA VAL A 438 0.64 -28.87 -20.80
C VAL A 438 1.02 -29.87 -19.70
N PHE A 439 2.29 -30.26 -19.62
CA PHE A 439 2.80 -31.21 -18.61
C PHE A 439 3.08 -30.56 -17.25
N PHE A 440 3.35 -29.26 -17.23
CA PHE A 440 3.60 -28.48 -15.99
C PHE A 440 2.37 -27.65 -15.59
N SER A 441 1.15 -28.18 -15.76
CA SER A 441 -0.12 -27.44 -15.58
C SER A 441 -0.33 -26.86 -14.17
N ASP A 442 0.37 -27.36 -13.15
CA ASP A 442 0.27 -26.85 -11.79
C ASP A 442 1.07 -25.55 -11.62
N TYR A 443 0.36 -24.45 -11.35
CA TYR A 443 0.92 -23.20 -10.86
C TYR A 443 1.63 -23.47 -9.52
N PRO A 444 2.92 -23.10 -9.32
CA PRO A 444 3.76 -22.13 -10.03
C PRO A 444 4.80 -22.71 -11.03
N ARG A 445 4.86 -24.03 -11.24
CA ARG A 445 5.88 -24.70 -12.07
C ARG A 445 5.85 -24.25 -13.56
N SER A 446 4.68 -23.80 -14.03
CA SER A 446 4.46 -23.29 -15.39
C SER A 446 5.03 -21.89 -15.67
N MET A 447 5.32 -21.05 -14.67
CA MET A 447 5.66 -19.63 -14.92
C MET A 447 6.99 -19.42 -15.63
N MET A 448 8.01 -20.22 -15.32
CA MET A 448 9.32 -20.10 -15.99
C MET A 448 9.26 -20.58 -17.44
N VAL A 449 8.62 -21.73 -17.67
CA VAL A 449 8.41 -22.28 -19.01
C VAL A 449 7.61 -21.30 -19.87
N LEU A 450 6.56 -20.71 -19.28
CA LEU A 450 5.75 -19.68 -19.93
C LEU A 450 6.60 -18.45 -20.28
N GLY A 451 7.45 -18.00 -19.35
CA GLY A 451 8.32 -16.86 -19.60
C GLY A 451 9.29 -17.07 -20.75
N VAL A 452 9.90 -18.25 -20.84
CA VAL A 452 10.78 -18.60 -21.96
C VAL A 452 10.00 -18.63 -23.28
N ALA A 453 8.81 -19.24 -23.28
CA ALA A 453 7.93 -19.27 -24.46
C ALA A 453 7.56 -17.84 -24.92
N GLN A 454 7.16 -16.97 -23.98
CA GLN A 454 6.81 -15.57 -24.23
C GLN A 454 8.01 -14.77 -24.78
N VAL A 455 9.21 -14.96 -24.23
CA VAL A 455 10.42 -14.28 -24.72
C VAL A 455 10.78 -14.76 -26.13
N CYS A 456 10.68 -16.06 -26.42
CA CYS A 456 10.94 -16.59 -27.76
C CYS A 456 9.94 -16.01 -28.77
N LEU A 457 8.65 -16.01 -28.45
CA LEU A 457 7.60 -15.41 -29.28
C LEU A 457 7.84 -13.91 -29.52
N ALA A 458 8.20 -13.17 -28.47
CA ALA A 458 8.53 -11.76 -28.57
C ALA A 458 9.74 -11.53 -29.48
N LEU A 459 10.81 -12.31 -29.38
CA LEU A 459 11.98 -12.13 -30.24
C LEU A 459 11.68 -12.46 -31.71
N LEU A 460 10.83 -13.46 -31.98
CA LEU A 460 10.37 -13.79 -33.33
C LEU A 460 9.49 -12.68 -33.93
N ALA A 461 8.60 -12.09 -33.12
CA ALA A 461 7.70 -11.01 -33.53
C ALA A 461 8.39 -9.64 -33.66
N ARG A 462 9.60 -9.48 -33.08
CA ARG A 462 10.33 -8.20 -32.96
C ARG A 462 10.32 -7.39 -34.25
N GLY A 463 10.74 -7.97 -35.38
CA GLY A 463 10.86 -7.22 -36.64
C GLY A 463 9.52 -6.64 -37.12
N ARG A 464 8.43 -7.40 -36.98
CA ARG A 464 7.10 -6.96 -37.40
C ARG A 464 6.54 -5.89 -36.46
N VAL A 465 6.70 -6.09 -35.15
CA VAL A 465 6.24 -5.12 -34.15
C VAL A 465 7.05 -3.83 -34.18
N THR A 466 8.37 -3.88 -34.41
CA THR A 466 9.18 -2.67 -34.57
C THR A 466 8.69 -1.83 -35.75
N SER A 467 8.38 -2.45 -36.90
CA SER A 467 7.83 -1.71 -38.05
C SER A 467 6.50 -1.01 -37.76
N TRP A 468 5.67 -1.62 -36.90
CA TRP A 468 4.43 -1.02 -36.43
C TRP A 468 4.67 0.15 -35.47
N LEU A 469 5.66 0.02 -34.59
CA LEU A 469 6.08 1.07 -33.65
C LEU A 469 6.77 2.26 -34.36
N ASP A 470 7.19 2.12 -35.61
CA ASP A 470 7.67 3.28 -36.37
C ASP A 470 6.54 4.17 -36.89
N GLY A 471 5.30 3.67 -36.86
CA GLY A 471 4.09 4.39 -37.26
C GLY A 471 3.26 4.95 -36.09
N TRP A 472 1.94 4.91 -36.25
CA TRP A 472 1.00 5.51 -35.29
C TRP A 472 1.00 4.82 -33.92
N LEU A 473 1.33 3.53 -33.85
CA LEU A 473 1.30 2.75 -32.60
C LEU A 473 2.25 3.28 -31.53
N TRP A 474 3.38 3.89 -31.92
CA TRP A 474 4.25 4.53 -30.92
C TRP A 474 3.60 5.71 -30.21
N HIS A 475 2.69 6.45 -30.86
CA HIS A 475 1.97 7.53 -30.19
C HIS A 475 1.11 7.00 -29.05
N VAL A 476 0.47 5.84 -29.23
CA VAL A 476 -0.32 5.17 -28.18
C VAL A 476 0.58 4.67 -27.06
N VAL A 477 1.68 4.00 -27.41
CA VAL A 477 2.65 3.46 -26.44
C VAL A 477 3.29 4.59 -25.63
N ASP A 478 3.71 5.67 -26.28
CA ASP A 478 4.32 6.83 -25.64
C ASP A 478 3.31 7.62 -24.79
N PHE A 479 2.05 7.72 -25.22
CA PHE A 479 0.97 8.27 -24.38
C PHE A 479 0.79 7.44 -23.11
N ALA A 480 0.62 6.12 -23.24
CA ALA A 480 0.44 5.22 -22.11
C ALA A 480 1.64 5.23 -21.16
N ARG A 481 2.85 5.36 -21.70
CA ARG A 481 4.09 5.51 -20.94
C ARG A 481 4.13 6.80 -20.12
N ARG A 482 3.68 7.92 -20.69
CA ARG A 482 3.74 9.25 -20.06
C ARG A 482 2.63 9.47 -19.04
N ALA A 483 1.51 8.76 -19.17
CA ALA A 483 0.34 8.93 -18.32
C ALA A 483 -0.20 7.60 -17.74
N PRO A 484 0.63 6.81 -17.03
CA PRO A 484 0.25 5.46 -16.58
C PRO A 484 -0.95 5.45 -15.63
N MET A 485 -1.05 6.40 -14.69
CA MET A 485 -2.19 6.46 -13.77
C MET A 485 -3.45 6.93 -14.48
N THR A 486 -3.34 7.87 -15.42
CA THR A 486 -4.48 8.28 -16.25
C THR A 486 -5.07 7.10 -17.02
N VAL A 487 -4.21 6.30 -17.67
CA VAL A 487 -4.64 5.10 -18.40
C VAL A 487 -5.30 4.09 -17.47
N TYR A 488 -4.68 3.83 -16.32
CA TYR A 488 -5.19 2.87 -15.35
C TYR A 488 -6.54 3.29 -14.74
N LEU A 489 -6.71 4.56 -14.37
CA LEU A 489 -7.99 5.07 -13.86
C LEU A 489 -9.08 5.06 -14.93
N THR A 490 -8.73 5.35 -16.18
CA THR A 490 -9.67 5.26 -17.32
C THR A 490 -10.11 3.82 -17.54
N TYR A 491 -9.17 2.88 -17.46
CA TYR A 491 -9.45 1.45 -17.51
C TYR A 491 -10.40 1.02 -16.39
N LEU A 492 -10.14 1.42 -15.14
CA LEU A 492 -11.00 1.11 -14.00
C LEU A 492 -12.40 1.69 -14.16
N ALA A 493 -12.53 2.92 -14.67
CA ALA A 493 -13.82 3.51 -14.98
C ALA A 493 -14.58 2.67 -16.03
N GLY A 494 -13.88 2.19 -17.06
CA GLY A 494 -14.44 1.29 -18.07
C GLY A 494 -14.89 -0.06 -17.48
N VAL A 495 -14.07 -0.69 -16.64
CA VAL A 495 -14.43 -1.94 -15.96
C VAL A 495 -15.61 -1.73 -15.01
N GLY A 496 -15.62 -0.67 -14.21
CA GLY A 496 -16.73 -0.33 -13.34
C GLY A 496 -18.04 -0.12 -14.10
N ALA A 497 -18.00 0.60 -15.23
CA ALA A 497 -19.14 0.77 -16.11
C ALA A 497 -19.63 -0.55 -16.69
N LEU A 498 -18.71 -1.42 -17.16
CA LEU A 498 -19.06 -2.74 -17.69
C LEU A 498 -19.70 -3.63 -16.62
N VAL A 499 -19.13 -3.71 -15.42
CA VAL A 499 -19.66 -4.50 -14.30
C VAL A 499 -21.06 -4.01 -13.89
N GLY A 500 -21.25 -2.68 -13.85
CA GLY A 500 -22.56 -2.06 -13.61
C GLY A 500 -23.58 -2.38 -14.70
N LEU A 501 -23.21 -2.27 -15.98
CA LEU A 501 -24.07 -2.63 -17.12
C LEU A 501 -24.47 -4.11 -17.13
N LEU A 502 -23.59 -4.99 -16.65
CA LEU A 502 -23.87 -6.42 -16.55
C LEU A 502 -24.68 -6.80 -15.30
N GLY A 503 -25.03 -5.84 -14.43
CA GLY A 503 -25.79 -6.10 -13.20
C GLY A 503 -25.07 -6.95 -12.16
N LEU A 504 -23.73 -7.00 -12.22
CA LEU A 504 -22.89 -7.85 -11.36
C LEU A 504 -22.54 -7.20 -10.02
N THR A 505 -23.11 -6.03 -9.71
CA THR A 505 -22.82 -5.26 -8.50
C THR A 505 -24.05 -4.52 -8.02
N GLN A 506 -24.20 -4.40 -6.70
CA GLN A 506 -25.18 -3.51 -6.07
C GLN A 506 -24.66 -2.06 -6.00
N ALA A 507 -23.38 -1.84 -6.33
CA ALA A 507 -22.78 -0.52 -6.30
C ALA A 507 -23.40 0.40 -7.36
N PRO A 508 -23.76 1.65 -7.00
CA PRO A 508 -24.47 2.51 -7.92
C PRO A 508 -23.58 2.99 -9.07
N ALA A 509 -24.12 2.97 -10.30
CA ALA A 509 -23.38 3.29 -11.53
C ALA A 509 -22.75 4.70 -11.54
N TRP A 510 -23.27 5.63 -10.72
CA TRP A 510 -22.71 6.98 -10.62
C TRP A 510 -21.31 7.03 -10.00
N LEU A 511 -20.88 5.97 -9.30
CA LEU A 511 -19.51 5.88 -8.75
C LEU A 511 -18.43 5.99 -9.84
N VAL A 512 -18.75 5.57 -11.07
CA VAL A 512 -17.86 5.72 -12.23
C VAL A 512 -17.60 7.21 -12.54
N PHE A 513 -18.59 8.09 -12.35
CA PHE A 513 -18.42 9.54 -12.52
C PHE A 513 -17.46 10.13 -11.48
N GLY A 514 -17.37 9.52 -10.28
CA GLY A 514 -16.40 9.90 -9.25
C GLY A 514 -14.94 9.75 -9.70
N LEU A 515 -14.65 8.90 -10.69
CA LEU A 515 -13.31 8.72 -11.24
C LEU A 515 -12.92 9.81 -12.25
N VAL A 516 -13.89 10.50 -12.87
CA VAL A 516 -13.62 11.51 -13.92
C VAL A 516 -12.80 12.69 -13.40
N PRO A 517 -13.13 13.35 -12.27
CA PRO A 517 -12.30 14.41 -11.70
C PRO A 517 -10.87 13.93 -11.39
N LEU A 518 -10.72 12.68 -10.92
CA LEU A 518 -9.43 12.10 -10.60
C LEU A 518 -8.59 11.91 -11.87
N ILE A 519 -9.18 11.35 -12.92
CA ILE A 519 -8.53 11.19 -14.24
C ILE A 519 -7.98 12.54 -14.71
N LEU A 520 -8.77 13.61 -14.63
CA LEU A 520 -8.34 14.96 -15.03
C LEU A 520 -7.20 15.51 -14.15
N VAL A 521 -7.26 15.30 -12.84
CA VAL A 521 -6.22 15.74 -11.89
C VAL A 521 -4.90 14.99 -12.15
N PHE A 522 -4.95 13.68 -12.30
CA PHE A 522 -3.78 12.85 -12.57
C PHE A 522 -3.19 13.14 -13.95
N HIS A 523 -4.02 13.27 -14.98
CA HIS A 523 -3.56 13.63 -16.32
C HIS A 523 -2.82 14.98 -16.31
N ARG A 524 -3.35 15.97 -15.59
CA ARG A 524 -2.69 17.27 -15.42
C ARG A 524 -1.38 17.17 -14.66
N PHE A 525 -1.27 16.27 -13.68
CA PHE A 525 -0.05 16.02 -12.92
C PHE A 525 1.02 15.33 -13.79
N GLU A 526 0.64 14.27 -14.51
CA GLU A 526 1.51 13.47 -15.36
C GLU A 526 2.04 14.26 -16.58
N ARG A 527 1.27 15.21 -17.11
CA ARG A 527 1.73 16.14 -18.16
C ARG A 527 2.88 17.06 -17.73
N ARG A 528 3.11 17.26 -16.43
CA ARG A 528 4.18 18.14 -15.94
C ARG A 528 5.47 17.34 -15.73
N LEU A 529 6.34 17.36 -16.73
CA LEU A 529 7.73 16.90 -16.62
C LEU A 529 8.44 17.68 -15.50
N VAL A 530 8.70 17.02 -14.38
CA VAL A 530 9.55 17.58 -13.33
C VAL A 530 11.00 17.43 -13.80
N ARG A 531 11.66 18.57 -14.12
CA ARG A 531 13.12 18.59 -14.26
C ARG A 531 13.72 18.21 -12.91
N LEU A 532 14.54 17.17 -12.90
CA LEU A 532 15.21 16.68 -11.70
C LEU A 532 16.67 17.12 -11.75
N GLN A 533 17.12 17.81 -10.70
CA GLN A 533 18.54 18.10 -10.51
C GLN A 533 19.30 16.81 -10.28
N ARG A 534 20.48 16.69 -10.89
CA ARG A 534 21.46 15.66 -10.54
C ARG A 534 22.06 16.02 -9.19
N LEU A 535 22.19 15.05 -8.29
CA LEU A 535 23.04 15.20 -7.12
C LEU A 535 24.51 15.05 -7.55
N PRO A 536 25.39 15.98 -7.16
CA PRO A 536 26.80 15.92 -7.55
C PRO A 536 27.62 14.90 -6.74
N HIS A 537 27.14 14.41 -5.58
CA HIS A 537 27.89 13.50 -4.70
C HIS A 537 26.98 12.44 -4.04
N GLU A 538 27.52 11.24 -3.81
CA GLU A 538 26.86 10.15 -3.06
C GLU A 538 27.50 10.01 -1.67
N SER A 539 26.70 10.08 -0.60
CA SER A 539 27.14 9.86 0.79
C SER A 539 26.73 8.48 1.32
N HIS A 540 27.38 7.97 2.39
CA HIS A 540 26.92 6.76 3.09
C HIS A 540 25.46 6.90 3.57
N ARG A 541 25.07 8.12 3.97
CA ARG A 541 23.68 8.45 4.33
C ARG A 541 22.73 8.37 3.14
N THR A 542 23.19 8.73 1.94
CA THR A 542 22.43 8.55 0.69
C THR A 542 22.16 7.07 0.44
N ARG A 543 23.18 6.20 0.60
CA ARG A 543 23.02 4.74 0.46
C ARG A 543 22.07 4.17 1.50
N LEU A 544 22.23 4.54 2.76
CA LEU A 544 21.39 4.10 3.86
C LEU A 544 19.93 4.53 3.65
N ALA A 545 19.69 5.81 3.36
CA ALA A 545 18.34 6.33 3.11
C ALA A 545 17.71 5.66 1.87
N THR A 546 18.50 5.39 0.84
CA THR A 546 18.00 4.68 -0.35
C THR A 546 17.65 3.23 -0.04
N ALA A 547 18.50 2.50 0.69
CA ALA A 547 18.26 1.12 1.07
C ALA A 547 17.03 0.99 1.96
N MET A 548 16.97 1.74 3.07
CA MET A 548 15.79 1.79 3.94
C MET A 548 14.54 2.24 3.18
N GLY A 549 14.69 3.23 2.29
CA GLY A 549 13.60 3.76 1.47
C GLY A 549 12.99 2.73 0.52
N VAL A 550 13.83 1.92 -0.15
CA VAL A 550 13.36 0.80 -0.97
C VAL A 550 12.71 -0.27 -0.10
N SER A 551 13.32 -0.64 1.02
CA SER A 551 12.80 -1.69 1.91
C SER A 551 11.42 -1.33 2.44
N PHE A 552 11.26 -0.17 3.07
CA PHE A 552 9.97 0.30 3.57
C PHE A 552 8.96 0.56 2.45
N GLY A 553 9.40 1.09 1.30
CA GLY A 553 8.53 1.26 0.15
C GLY A 553 8.00 -0.08 -0.37
N THR A 554 8.83 -1.11 -0.41
CA THR A 554 8.43 -2.46 -0.82
C THR A 554 7.53 -3.11 0.22
N LEU A 555 7.85 -3.00 1.51
CA LEU A 555 7.02 -3.50 2.61
C LEU A 555 5.62 -2.88 2.56
N GLY A 556 5.51 -1.56 2.40
CA GLY A 556 4.20 -0.90 2.30
C GLY A 556 3.40 -1.37 1.09
N VAL A 557 4.03 -1.50 -0.09
CA VAL A 557 3.35 -1.98 -1.31
C VAL A 557 2.88 -3.43 -1.16
N LEU A 558 3.76 -4.33 -0.73
CA LEU A 558 3.42 -5.75 -0.56
C LEU A 558 2.50 -5.98 0.63
N GLY A 559 2.56 -5.13 1.65
CA GLY A 559 1.63 -5.15 2.75
C GLY A 559 0.20 -4.94 2.29
N PHE A 560 -0.07 -3.90 1.47
CA PHE A 560 -1.40 -3.67 0.86
C PHE A 560 -1.88 -4.82 -0.03
N VAL A 561 -0.97 -5.62 -0.60
CA VAL A 561 -1.34 -6.80 -1.38
C VAL A 561 -1.93 -7.87 -0.48
N VAL A 562 -1.37 -8.08 0.71
CA VAL A 562 -1.78 -9.15 1.62
C VAL A 562 -2.92 -8.70 2.55
N SER A 563 -2.85 -7.49 3.09
CA SER A 563 -3.87 -6.94 4.00
C SER A 563 -5.09 -6.36 3.25
N GLY A 564 -4.93 -6.05 1.96
CA GLY A 564 -5.88 -5.17 1.27
C GLY A 564 -5.85 -3.75 1.86
N PHE A 565 -6.88 -2.96 1.56
CA PHE A 565 -7.00 -1.59 2.08
C PHE A 565 -7.71 -1.47 3.43
N LEU A 566 -8.39 -2.54 3.86
CA LEU A 566 -9.31 -2.53 5.01
C LEU A 566 -9.17 -3.74 5.93
N GLY A 567 -8.37 -4.75 5.56
CA GLY A 567 -8.20 -5.96 6.34
C GLY A 567 -6.79 -6.06 6.92
N ASP A 568 -6.59 -7.04 7.78
CA ASP A 568 -5.27 -7.43 8.27
C ASP A 568 -4.69 -8.54 7.39
N GLY A 569 -3.36 -8.68 7.39
CA GLY A 569 -2.68 -9.70 6.62
C GLY A 569 -1.34 -10.09 7.23
N VAL A 570 -0.78 -11.22 6.80
CA VAL A 570 0.55 -11.66 7.23
C VAL A 570 1.49 -11.72 6.02
N LEU A 571 2.40 -10.76 5.93
CA LEU A 571 3.44 -10.74 4.92
C LEU A 571 4.62 -11.61 5.40
N VAL A 572 4.65 -12.87 4.93
CA VAL A 572 5.63 -13.89 5.32
C VAL A 572 5.53 -14.24 6.81
N LEU A 573 6.15 -13.45 7.69
CA LEU A 573 6.10 -13.58 9.15
C LEU A 573 5.67 -12.27 9.84
N LEU A 574 5.46 -11.21 9.05
CA LEU A 574 5.15 -9.89 9.54
C LEU A 574 3.63 -9.69 9.48
N PRO A 575 2.90 -9.67 10.61
CA PRO A 575 1.53 -9.20 10.61
C PRO A 575 1.54 -7.72 10.22
N VAL A 576 0.68 -7.36 9.28
CA VAL A 576 0.58 -6.03 8.70
C VAL A 576 -0.89 -5.62 8.61
N ASP A 577 -1.14 -4.38 8.98
CA ASP A 577 -2.44 -3.72 8.88
C ASP A 577 -2.34 -2.53 7.89
N PRO A 578 -3.47 -1.96 7.43
CA PRO A 578 -3.46 -0.88 6.46
C PRO A 578 -2.73 0.38 6.95
N LEU A 579 -2.79 0.70 8.25
CA LEU A 579 -2.09 1.86 8.81
C LEU A 579 -0.57 1.65 8.76
N GLN A 580 -0.09 0.48 9.18
CA GLN A 580 1.32 0.12 9.07
C GLN A 580 1.80 0.22 7.62
N ASN A 581 1.00 -0.26 6.68
CA ASN A 581 1.33 -0.22 5.25
C ASN A 581 1.38 1.23 4.70
N VAL A 582 0.48 2.11 5.14
CA VAL A 582 0.56 3.56 4.84
C VAL A 582 1.86 4.14 5.40
N ILE A 583 2.20 3.85 6.66
CA ILE A 583 3.42 4.34 7.31
C ILE A 583 4.66 3.84 6.56
N HIS A 584 4.78 2.55 6.26
CA HIS A 584 5.90 1.98 5.50
C HIS A 584 6.01 2.59 4.12
N LEU A 585 4.90 2.73 3.38
CA LEU A 585 4.92 3.31 2.04
C LEU A 585 5.35 4.78 2.06
N LEU A 586 4.82 5.58 2.99
CA LEU A 586 5.17 6.99 3.14
C LEU A 586 6.60 7.17 3.63
N LEU A 587 7.05 6.35 4.57
CA LEU A 587 8.43 6.37 5.07
C LEU A 587 9.42 6.00 3.96
N GLY A 588 9.11 4.95 3.20
CA GLY A 588 9.90 4.54 2.05
C GLY A 588 10.02 5.65 1.01
N TRP A 589 8.88 6.26 0.67
CA TRP A 589 8.82 7.38 -0.25
C TRP A 589 9.54 8.63 0.29
N TYR A 590 9.43 8.91 1.59
CA TYR A 590 10.12 10.01 2.28
C TYR A 590 11.64 9.86 2.23
N LEU A 591 12.16 8.68 2.59
CA LEU A 591 13.59 8.39 2.58
C LEU A 591 14.20 8.43 1.17
N ILE A 592 13.46 7.92 0.17
CA ILE A 592 13.86 8.06 -1.23
C ILE A 592 13.86 9.54 -1.66
N HIS A 593 12.90 10.33 -1.18
CA HIS A 593 12.87 11.76 -1.46
C HIS A 593 14.08 12.48 -0.86
N THR A 594 14.42 12.21 0.40
CA THR A 594 15.53 12.85 1.12
C THR A 594 16.89 12.43 0.56
N ALA A 595 17.04 11.17 0.14
CA ALA A 595 18.20 10.69 -0.59
C ALA A 595 18.40 11.45 -1.90
N ARG A 596 17.33 11.71 -2.66
CA ARG A 596 17.42 12.44 -3.94
C ARG A 596 17.61 13.95 -3.82
N THR A 597 17.14 14.57 -2.75
CA THR A 597 17.33 16.00 -2.51
C THR A 597 18.65 16.29 -1.80
N GLY A 598 19.36 15.26 -1.32
CA GLY A 598 20.55 15.38 -0.48
C GLY A 598 20.23 15.84 0.95
N SER A 599 18.95 15.95 1.33
CA SER A 599 18.59 16.38 2.68
C SER A 599 18.90 15.32 3.74
N CYS A 600 19.15 14.07 3.33
CA CYS A 600 19.61 12.98 4.21
C CYS A 600 20.93 13.30 4.94
N ASP A 601 21.67 14.33 4.53
CA ASP A 601 22.87 14.78 5.26
C ASP A 601 22.55 15.65 6.49
N THR A 602 21.29 16.02 6.69
CA THR A 602 20.80 16.72 7.89
C THR A 602 20.22 15.74 8.91
N ARG A 603 20.04 16.18 10.18
CA ARG A 603 19.51 15.31 11.25
C ARG A 603 18.00 15.08 11.15
N LEU A 604 17.25 16.08 10.66
CA LEU A 604 15.78 16.06 10.68
C LEU A 604 15.17 14.83 9.99
N PRO A 605 15.64 14.38 8.81
CA PRO A 605 15.08 13.18 8.19
C PRO A 605 15.23 11.91 8.99
N TRP A 606 16.33 11.79 9.72
CA TRP A 606 16.59 10.62 10.55
C TRP A 606 15.75 10.63 11.83
N LEU A 607 15.56 11.80 12.46
CA LEU A 607 14.65 11.94 13.60
C LEU A 607 13.21 11.62 13.22
N LEU A 608 12.74 12.11 12.06
CA LEU A 608 11.40 11.79 11.55
C LEU A 608 11.26 10.31 11.19
N THR A 609 12.32 9.68 10.69
CA THR A 609 12.35 8.23 10.41
C THR A 609 12.22 7.43 11.69
N ALA A 610 12.98 7.78 12.74
CA ALA A 610 12.88 7.13 14.04
C ALA A 610 11.47 7.30 14.65
N LEU A 611 10.93 8.52 14.61
CA LEU A 611 9.57 8.82 15.09
C LEU A 611 8.51 8.00 14.34
N ALA A 612 8.66 7.86 13.02
CA ALA A 612 7.73 7.10 12.19
C ALA A 612 7.74 5.59 12.46
N CYS A 613 8.79 5.06 13.09
CA CYS A 613 8.89 3.65 13.41
C CYS A 613 8.27 3.27 14.76
N VAL A 614 7.90 4.26 15.59
CA VAL A 614 7.32 4.02 16.92
C VAL A 614 5.86 3.53 16.91
N PRO A 615 4.91 4.10 16.11
CA PRO A 615 3.50 3.69 16.20
C PRO A 615 3.25 2.18 16.02
N PRO A 616 3.88 1.47 15.05
CA PRO A 616 3.72 0.02 14.90
C PRO A 616 4.17 -0.80 16.12
N MET A 617 5.02 -0.23 16.99
CA MET A 617 5.48 -0.87 18.22
C MET A 617 4.57 -0.60 19.43
N LEU A 618 3.61 0.33 19.31
CA LEU A 618 2.68 0.71 20.38
C LEU A 618 1.35 -0.07 20.31
N ALA A 619 1.25 -1.07 19.45
CA ALA A 619 0.13 -2.01 19.49
C ALA A 619 0.08 -2.71 20.87
N LEU A 620 -1.12 -3.15 21.28
CA LEU A 620 -1.32 -3.83 22.58
C LEU A 620 -0.44 -5.08 22.70
N ASP A 621 -0.40 -5.90 21.63
CA ASP A 621 0.45 -7.09 21.52
C ASP A 621 1.27 -7.04 20.21
N PRO A 622 2.36 -6.27 20.17
CA PRO A 622 3.13 -6.11 18.95
C PRO A 622 3.91 -7.39 18.67
N ALA A 623 3.68 -8.00 17.50
CA ALA A 623 4.38 -9.22 17.14
C ALA A 623 5.91 -9.01 17.14
N PRO A 624 6.70 -9.96 17.65
CA PRO A 624 8.16 -9.81 17.75
C PRO A 624 8.86 -9.38 16.44
N PRO A 625 8.49 -9.90 15.25
CA PRO A 625 9.07 -9.43 13.99
C PRO A 625 8.84 -7.94 13.69
N VAL A 626 7.67 -7.40 14.08
CA VAL A 626 7.33 -5.97 13.92
C VAL A 626 8.24 -5.14 14.82
N VAL A 627 8.39 -5.54 16.08
CA VAL A 627 9.26 -4.86 17.06
C VAL A 627 10.71 -4.84 16.58
N VAL A 628 11.24 -5.99 16.15
CA VAL A 628 12.62 -6.11 15.68
C VAL A 628 12.87 -5.23 14.45
N LEU A 629 11.99 -5.26 13.45
CA LEU A 629 12.11 -4.45 12.24
C LEU A 629 12.22 -2.96 12.56
N HIS A 630 11.31 -2.45 13.40
CA HIS A 630 11.23 -1.04 13.72
C HIS A 630 12.34 -0.60 14.69
N ALA A 631 12.74 -1.44 15.65
CA ALA A 631 13.87 -1.18 16.53
C ALA A 631 15.19 -1.07 15.74
N VAL A 632 15.43 -1.97 14.79
CA VAL A 632 16.59 -1.90 13.89
C VAL A 632 16.55 -0.61 13.05
N ALA A 633 15.38 -0.26 12.51
CA ALA A 633 15.21 0.98 11.75
C ALA A 633 15.47 2.24 12.58
N ILE A 634 15.03 2.28 13.84
CA ILE A 634 15.33 3.35 14.80
C ILE A 634 16.83 3.43 15.06
N GLY A 635 17.51 2.30 15.28
CA GLY A 635 18.96 2.26 15.47
C GLY A 635 19.73 2.80 14.25
N LEU A 636 19.35 2.38 13.04
CA LEU A 636 19.93 2.90 11.80
C LEU A 636 19.66 4.40 11.61
N ALA A 637 18.46 4.86 11.96
CA ALA A 637 18.12 6.27 11.90
C ALA A 637 18.92 7.08 12.93
N ALA A 638 19.09 6.58 14.16
CA ALA A 638 19.92 7.22 15.17
C ALA A 638 21.37 7.37 14.66
N LEU A 639 21.94 6.32 14.06
CA LEU A 639 23.27 6.38 13.43
C LEU A 639 23.34 7.42 12.30
N GLY A 640 22.30 7.52 11.46
CA GLY A 640 22.19 8.53 10.43
C GLY A 640 22.11 9.97 10.97
N ALA A 641 21.48 10.15 12.14
CA ALA A 641 21.31 11.43 12.82
C ALA A 641 22.58 11.94 13.52
N ILE A 642 23.55 11.04 13.83
CA ILE A 642 24.79 11.43 14.51
C ILE A 642 25.51 12.49 13.68
N PRO A 643 25.74 13.71 14.20
CA PRO A 643 26.53 14.71 13.51
C PRO A 643 27.95 14.22 13.34
N ARG A 644 28.35 13.96 12.09
CA ARG A 644 29.76 13.80 11.75
C ARG A 644 30.25 15.07 11.08
N SER A 645 31.23 15.70 11.71
CA SER A 645 32.18 16.58 11.04
C SER A 645 33.06 15.69 10.16
N GLN A 646 32.77 15.60 8.86
CA GLN A 646 33.77 15.08 7.93
C GLN A 646 34.02 16.04 6.78
N PRO A 647 35.30 16.19 6.37
CA PRO A 647 35.69 17.02 5.24
C PRO A 647 35.05 16.47 3.98
N ARG A 648 34.59 17.38 3.11
CA ARG A 648 34.09 17.02 1.79
C ARG A 648 35.23 16.37 1.00
N THR A 649 35.26 15.05 0.92
CA THR A 649 36.11 14.35 -0.05
C THR A 649 35.61 14.72 -1.45
N PRO A 650 36.40 15.42 -2.28
CA PRO A 650 36.02 15.69 -3.66
C PRO A 650 35.97 14.35 -4.40
N ALA A 651 34.85 14.06 -5.06
CA ALA A 651 34.79 12.94 -5.99
C ALA A 651 35.55 13.35 -7.25
N ALA A 652 36.84 12.98 -7.32
CA ALA A 652 37.75 13.26 -8.42
C ALA A 652 37.87 14.75 -8.77
N THR A 653 39.08 15.30 -8.59
CA THR A 653 39.52 16.43 -9.38
C THR A 653 39.07 16.23 -10.83
N ALA A 654 38.37 17.22 -11.39
CA ALA A 654 38.30 17.35 -12.84
C ALA A 654 39.72 17.11 -13.34
N VAL A 655 39.90 16.18 -14.29
CA VAL A 655 41.12 16.14 -15.08
C VAL A 655 41.26 17.57 -15.58
N ALA A 656 42.25 18.29 -15.05
CA ALA A 656 42.63 19.58 -15.56
C ALA A 656 42.79 19.34 -17.06
N ALA A 657 41.97 19.99 -17.88
CA ALA A 657 42.13 19.95 -19.30
C ALA A 657 43.60 20.25 -19.56
N THR A 658 44.35 19.26 -20.06
CA THR A 658 45.63 19.54 -20.68
C THR A 658 45.33 20.61 -21.73
N PRO A 659 45.99 21.79 -21.66
CA PRO A 659 45.76 22.79 -22.69
C PRO A 659 46.09 22.16 -24.03
N SER A 660 45.20 22.34 -25.01
CA SER A 660 45.51 22.04 -26.41
C SER A 660 46.81 22.77 -26.79
N PRO A 661 47.74 22.15 -27.54
CA PRO A 661 48.95 22.80 -28.05
C PRO A 661 48.67 24.11 -28.83
N ASP A 662 47.43 24.32 -29.28
CA ASP A 662 47.01 25.51 -30.03
C ASP A 662 46.85 26.77 -29.17
N GLY A 663 46.96 26.67 -27.84
CA GLY A 663 46.83 27.79 -26.91
C GLY A 663 48.11 28.61 -26.65
N LEU A 664 49.25 28.27 -27.26
CA LEU A 664 50.56 28.88 -26.98
C LEU A 664 51.08 29.86 -28.05
N VAL A 665 50.28 30.23 -29.06
CA VAL A 665 50.73 31.15 -30.14
C VAL A 665 50.05 32.52 -30.11
N ALA A 666 49.09 32.78 -29.23
CA ALA A 666 48.35 34.06 -29.19
C ALA A 666 48.71 34.98 -28.01
N ALA A 667 49.95 34.92 -27.52
CA ALA A 667 50.47 35.84 -26.48
C ALA A 667 51.76 36.51 -26.97
N GLY A 668 51.65 37.31 -28.03
CA GLY A 668 52.77 38.01 -28.64
C GLY A 668 52.31 39.20 -29.48
N ALA A 669 51.50 40.09 -28.92
CA ALA A 669 51.23 41.40 -29.53
C ALA A 669 51.18 42.48 -28.41
N PRO A 670 52.01 43.53 -28.48
CA PRO A 670 52.06 44.55 -27.45
C PRO A 670 50.86 45.51 -27.53
N ALA A 671 50.39 45.93 -26.35
CA ALA A 671 49.25 46.81 -26.15
C ALA A 671 49.43 48.20 -26.81
N ALA A 672 48.46 48.62 -27.62
CA ALA A 672 48.32 50.00 -28.04
C ALA A 672 47.56 50.80 -26.96
N HIS A 673 48.13 51.95 -26.59
CA HIS A 673 47.59 52.91 -25.62
C HIS A 673 46.22 53.47 -26.01
N PRO A 674 45.39 53.89 -25.03
CA PRO A 674 44.12 54.54 -25.31
C PRO A 674 44.33 56.04 -25.56
N THR A 675 43.85 56.55 -26.69
CA THR A 675 43.52 57.97 -26.85
C THR A 675 42.01 58.14 -26.76
N ARG A 676 41.63 59.25 -26.11
CA ARG A 676 40.33 59.69 -25.58
C ARG A 676 39.09 59.37 -26.40
#